data_AF-R5LNK5-F1
#
_entry.id   AF-R5LNK5-F1
#
_cell.length_a   1.000
_cell.length_b   1.000
_cell.length_c   1.000
_cell.angle_alpha   90.00
_cell.angle_beta   90.00
_cell.angle_gamma   90.00
#
_symmetry.space_group_name_H-M   'P 1'
#
loop_
_entity.id
_entity.type
_entity.pdbx_description
1 polymer ?
#
loop_
_entity_poly.entity_id
_entity_poly.type
_entity_poly.pdbx_seq_one_letter_code
_entity_poly.pdbx_strand_id
1 'polypeptide(L)'
;MAVNPKIIMMVAQAAKSHKVREVVLHVVFYSLGIILFIFTAFIALISGLLAIVQNTNLRNHWNYYRTSISELFNGIESDINTNVKDEVYDFMPEFSVNLSKATIANNFDGSSLILYDDDEISRAEDIMLDYAGQLRAIKTQDEFDSFISDFDTDLSFSDISSIRFTDDTGIDNLSEYNEELKVFLYHRAMEQMSKYNYTFENVELDDGKRADRQTLVVTAADGSTQTVEYTCIGGGEVYLPEFLAMYNVRQGREYLIKTTQNQAPDLDSQMKQALGDIPETAEDAQEYINNSWGSMIDGRGAINLNLFQMSNLKSIIENANMSGAAKIETERTADKLSITLETVGADVWRDIFGIEEDFEQYVEQSQMAIEMALSEAEIPQEEWTISLDNMVQLALFVYFEGFFELPVSSSDLSPGGNGILSQCGDVSELHQYTYGTKDMGVPERGITLELTGRTAIHADLLNCGSCIQDAFIYDVWNMDEQDIANDTNSKVFNQSAVTIAYIIDTDQFEDDYGFPFPTINGLRHGSTITLFLEFTCLSEVEFEDLDIGSSVDLENLTVGYSHDGYYSDTYDKGLWRHHLNRDECIPHVGIKTYFMSGEAAAPDPPQGTHYYGGPSAKDIGVVANPRLWFKAFRTGMSDELFETIKAFEPE
;
A
#
# COMPACT_ATOMS: atom_id res chain seq x y z
N MET A 1 39.98 -27.56 4.93
CA MET A 1 40.15 -28.94 5.46
C MET A 1 41.57 -29.16 5.97
N ALA A 2 41.74 -29.51 7.25
CA ALA A 2 43.04 -29.89 7.81
C ALA A 2 43.21 -31.42 7.74
N VAL A 3 44.12 -31.89 6.88
CA VAL A 3 44.45 -33.32 6.78
C VAL A 3 45.35 -33.73 7.95
N ASN A 4 44.96 -34.79 8.68
CA ASN A 4 45.67 -35.28 9.87
C ASN A 4 47.07 -35.84 9.49
N PRO A 5 48.18 -35.25 10.02
CA PRO A 5 49.55 -35.64 9.66
C PRO A 5 49.88 -37.13 9.89
N LYS A 6 49.17 -37.79 10.82
CA LYS A 6 49.39 -39.21 11.13
C LYS A 6 48.92 -40.15 10.02
N ILE A 7 47.89 -39.77 9.25
CA ILE A 7 47.35 -40.57 8.14
C ILE A 7 48.35 -40.59 6.97
N ILE A 8 48.96 -39.43 6.68
CA ILE A 8 50.00 -39.28 5.67
C ILE A 8 51.23 -40.13 6.01
N MET A 9 51.63 -40.15 7.29
CA MET A 9 52.77 -40.93 7.77
C MET A 9 52.52 -42.45 7.69
N MET A 10 51.28 -42.90 7.94
CA MET A 10 50.86 -44.29 7.80
C MET A 10 50.89 -44.78 6.35
N VAL A 11 50.38 -43.99 5.40
CA VAL A 11 50.39 -44.32 3.96
C VAL A 11 51.83 -44.36 3.44
N ALA A 12 52.68 -43.44 3.89
CA ALA A 12 54.10 -43.43 3.53
C ALA A 12 54.86 -44.65 4.08
N GLN A 13 54.52 -45.16 5.28
CA GLN A 13 55.14 -46.37 5.86
C GLN A 13 54.65 -47.68 5.22
N ALA A 14 53.45 -47.71 4.64
CA ALA A 14 52.91 -48.88 3.95
C ALA A 14 53.57 -49.13 2.57
N ALA A 15 54.24 -48.14 2.00
CA ALA A 15 54.93 -48.25 0.71
C ALA A 15 56.32 -48.88 0.87
N LYS A 16 56.50 -50.11 0.36
CA LYS A 16 57.76 -50.89 0.48
C LYS A 16 58.94 -50.39 -0.36
N SER A 17 58.84 -49.22 -1.00
CA SER A 17 59.87 -48.67 -1.90
C SER A 17 60.14 -47.19 -1.63
N HIS A 18 61.41 -46.83 -1.41
CA HIS A 18 61.89 -45.46 -1.19
C HIS A 18 61.45 -44.50 -2.30
N LYS A 19 61.43 -44.97 -3.55
CA LYS A 19 61.05 -44.19 -4.73
C LYS A 19 59.58 -43.77 -4.75
N VAL A 20 58.69 -44.59 -4.18
CA VAL A 20 57.24 -44.29 -4.13
C VAL A 20 56.92 -43.28 -3.04
N ARG A 21 57.71 -43.28 -1.96
CA ARG A 21 57.53 -42.40 -0.79
C ARG A 21 57.90 -40.95 -1.07
N GLU A 22 58.96 -40.75 -1.86
CA GLU A 22 59.46 -39.43 -2.25
C GLU A 22 58.51 -38.72 -3.23
N VAL A 23 57.90 -39.48 -4.15
CA VAL A 23 56.93 -38.99 -5.13
C VAL A 23 55.62 -38.56 -4.48
N VAL A 24 55.09 -39.35 -3.53
CA VAL A 24 53.83 -39.01 -2.85
C VAL A 24 53.98 -37.77 -1.95
N LEU A 25 55.13 -37.59 -1.27
CA LEU A 25 55.39 -36.42 -0.43
C LEU A 25 55.68 -35.14 -1.25
N HIS A 26 56.35 -35.26 -2.39
CA HIS A 26 56.54 -34.12 -3.29
C HIS A 26 55.23 -33.67 -3.93
N VAL A 27 54.38 -34.59 -4.38
CA VAL A 27 53.09 -34.22 -5.00
C VAL A 27 52.21 -33.45 -4.01
N VAL A 28 52.07 -33.92 -2.77
CA VAL A 28 51.15 -33.31 -1.78
C VAL A 28 51.62 -31.93 -1.28
N PHE A 29 52.91 -31.74 -0.99
CA PHE A 29 53.42 -30.45 -0.49
C PHE A 29 53.56 -29.37 -1.57
N TYR A 30 53.83 -29.78 -2.82
CA TYR A 30 53.90 -28.86 -3.94
C TYR A 30 52.49 -28.38 -4.36
N SER A 31 51.48 -29.25 -4.30
CA SER A 31 50.09 -28.86 -4.55
C SER A 31 49.53 -27.91 -3.48
N LEU A 32 49.83 -28.11 -2.20
CA LEU A 32 49.33 -27.23 -1.12
C LEU A 32 50.01 -25.85 -1.07
N GLY A 33 51.32 -25.77 -1.37
CA GLY A 33 52.07 -24.51 -1.33
C GLY A 33 51.78 -23.58 -2.52
N ILE A 34 51.48 -24.13 -3.69
CA ILE A 34 51.16 -23.36 -4.90
C ILE A 34 49.73 -22.79 -4.83
N ILE A 35 48.78 -23.54 -4.26
CA ILE A 35 47.39 -23.10 -4.10
C ILE A 35 47.28 -21.86 -3.18
N LEU A 36 48.03 -21.82 -2.08
CA LEU A 36 47.98 -20.69 -1.12
C LEU A 36 48.71 -19.41 -1.60
N PHE A 37 49.81 -19.56 -2.35
CA PHE A 37 50.59 -18.42 -2.84
C PHE A 37 49.94 -17.73 -4.05
N ILE A 38 49.24 -18.50 -4.89
CA ILE A 38 48.46 -17.98 -6.01
C ILE A 38 47.23 -17.23 -5.50
N PHE A 39 46.48 -17.76 -4.52
CA PHE A 39 45.29 -17.10 -3.98
C PHE A 39 45.59 -15.70 -3.41
N THR A 40 46.68 -15.51 -2.66
CA THR A 40 46.90 -14.26 -1.92
C THR A 40 47.48 -13.11 -2.78
N ALA A 41 48.28 -13.44 -3.80
CA ALA A 41 48.92 -12.44 -4.68
C ALA A 41 48.02 -12.01 -5.86
N PHE A 42 46.99 -12.81 -6.18
CA PHE A 42 46.06 -12.57 -7.28
C PHE A 42 44.89 -11.67 -6.84
N ILE A 43 44.42 -11.83 -5.59
CA ILE A 43 43.38 -11.00 -4.96
C ILE A 43 43.82 -9.53 -4.86
N ALA A 44 45.07 -9.22 -4.50
CA ALA A 44 45.49 -7.83 -4.24
C ALA A 44 45.78 -6.98 -5.49
N LEU A 45 45.93 -7.60 -6.68
CA LEU A 45 46.43 -6.92 -7.89
C LEU A 45 45.36 -6.77 -8.99
N ILE A 46 44.27 -7.54 -8.92
CA ILE A 46 43.10 -7.47 -9.82
C ILE A 46 42.06 -6.46 -9.33
N SER A 47 41.79 -6.43 -8.02
CA SER A 47 40.70 -5.64 -7.42
C SER A 47 40.79 -4.13 -7.67
N GLY A 48 41.95 -3.60 -8.09
CA GLY A 48 42.14 -2.17 -8.32
C GLY A 48 41.97 -1.67 -9.76
N LEU A 49 42.02 -2.53 -10.80
CA LEU A 49 42.13 -2.07 -12.20
C LEU A 49 41.12 -2.70 -13.17
N LEU A 50 40.50 -3.83 -12.82
CA LEU A 50 39.47 -4.51 -13.62
C LEU A 50 38.03 -4.11 -13.23
N ALA A 51 37.86 -3.47 -12.07
CA ALA A 51 36.59 -3.07 -11.47
C ALA A 51 35.73 -2.10 -12.32
N ILE A 52 36.29 -1.40 -13.31
CA ILE A 52 35.59 -0.34 -14.07
C ILE A 52 35.00 -0.85 -15.40
N VAL A 53 35.55 -1.91 -16.01
CA VAL A 53 35.16 -2.35 -17.38
C VAL A 53 34.34 -3.65 -17.37
N GLN A 54 34.49 -4.52 -16.36
CA GLN A 54 33.66 -5.73 -16.21
C GLN A 54 32.27 -5.43 -15.63
N ASN A 55 32.16 -4.33 -14.88
CA ASN A 55 30.98 -3.98 -14.08
C ASN A 55 29.71 -3.76 -14.94
N THR A 56 29.85 -3.06 -16.07
CA THR A 56 28.75 -2.81 -17.02
C THR A 56 28.25 -4.08 -17.71
N ASN A 57 29.12 -5.09 -17.89
CA ASN A 57 28.75 -6.34 -18.56
C ASN A 57 28.05 -7.32 -17.61
N LEU A 58 28.47 -7.38 -16.34
CA LEU A 58 27.79 -8.21 -15.34
C LEU A 58 26.38 -7.68 -15.03
N ARG A 59 26.23 -6.36 -14.84
CA ARG A 59 24.92 -5.74 -14.62
C ARG A 59 23.94 -6.06 -15.75
N ASN A 60 24.37 -5.93 -17.01
CA ASN A 60 23.51 -6.23 -18.16
C ASN A 60 23.09 -7.71 -18.20
N HIS A 61 24.01 -8.63 -17.93
CA HIS A 61 23.66 -10.04 -17.87
C HIS A 61 22.76 -10.35 -16.66
N TRP A 62 23.05 -9.79 -15.49
CA TRP A 62 22.22 -9.94 -14.29
C TRP A 62 20.79 -9.50 -14.55
N ASN A 63 20.60 -8.33 -15.16
CA ASN A 63 19.29 -7.83 -15.57
C ASN A 63 18.59 -8.78 -16.55
N TYR A 64 19.33 -9.34 -17.52
CA TYR A 64 18.79 -10.35 -18.43
C TYR A 64 18.31 -11.62 -17.70
N TYR A 65 19.07 -12.15 -16.73
CA TYR A 65 18.62 -13.32 -15.94
C TYR A 65 17.44 -13.00 -15.06
N ARG A 66 17.50 -11.89 -14.32
CA ARG A 66 16.40 -11.45 -13.47
C ARG A 66 15.12 -11.31 -14.27
N THR A 67 15.18 -10.65 -15.43
CA THR A 67 14.03 -10.50 -16.34
C THR A 67 13.56 -11.86 -16.84
N SER A 68 14.47 -12.70 -17.35
CA SER A 68 14.08 -13.99 -17.94
C SER A 68 13.56 -15.00 -16.90
N ILE A 69 13.98 -14.91 -15.64
CA ILE A 69 13.45 -15.72 -14.53
C ILE A 69 12.12 -15.14 -14.04
N SER A 70 11.98 -13.82 -14.00
CA SER A 70 10.69 -13.18 -13.72
C SER A 70 9.65 -13.61 -14.76
N GLU A 71 10.02 -13.68 -16.04
CA GLU A 71 9.17 -14.19 -17.13
C GLU A 71 8.67 -15.63 -16.92
N LEU A 72 9.37 -16.45 -16.13
CA LEU A 72 8.93 -17.80 -15.78
C LEU A 72 7.77 -17.79 -14.79
N PHE A 73 7.63 -16.70 -14.03
CA PHE A 73 6.54 -16.47 -13.09
C PHE A 73 5.38 -15.66 -13.67
N ASN A 74 5.47 -15.18 -14.92
CA ASN A 74 4.37 -14.47 -15.61
C ASN A 74 3.05 -15.25 -15.63
N GLY A 75 3.10 -16.59 -15.57
CA GLY A 75 1.88 -17.41 -15.43
C GLY A 75 1.14 -17.14 -14.12
N ILE A 76 1.88 -17.04 -13.02
CA ILE A 76 1.35 -16.72 -11.69
C ILE A 76 0.87 -15.27 -11.67
N GLU A 77 1.65 -14.34 -12.23
CA GLU A 77 1.26 -12.94 -12.37
C GLU A 77 -0.05 -12.80 -13.17
N SER A 78 -0.17 -13.52 -14.29
CA SER A 78 -1.40 -13.55 -15.08
C SER A 78 -2.57 -14.11 -14.28
N ASP A 79 -2.38 -15.22 -13.56
CA ASP A 79 -3.42 -15.84 -12.73
C ASP A 79 -3.85 -14.92 -11.59
N ILE A 80 -2.92 -14.18 -10.97
CA ILE A 80 -3.20 -13.16 -9.95
C ILE A 80 -4.06 -12.04 -10.55
N ASN A 81 -3.59 -11.46 -11.66
CA ASN A 81 -4.20 -10.27 -12.28
C ASN A 81 -5.54 -10.53 -12.97
N THR A 82 -5.92 -11.80 -13.18
CA THR A 82 -7.23 -12.16 -13.72
C THR A 82 -8.00 -13.02 -12.72
N ASN A 83 -7.71 -14.31 -12.64
CA ASN A 83 -8.54 -15.26 -11.89
C ASN A 83 -8.68 -14.90 -10.40
N VAL A 84 -7.58 -14.58 -9.72
CA VAL A 84 -7.62 -14.30 -8.27
C VAL A 84 -8.29 -12.96 -8.00
N LYS A 85 -7.95 -11.92 -8.78
CA LYS A 85 -8.57 -10.61 -8.65
C LYS A 85 -10.08 -10.65 -8.90
N ASP A 86 -10.50 -11.29 -9.98
CA ASP A 86 -11.91 -11.48 -10.31
C ASP A 86 -12.66 -12.19 -9.16
N GLU A 87 -12.05 -13.20 -8.54
CA GLU A 87 -12.66 -13.91 -7.43
C GLU A 87 -12.73 -13.06 -6.14
N VAL A 88 -11.70 -12.26 -5.86
CA VAL A 88 -11.70 -11.31 -4.73
C VAL A 88 -12.81 -10.29 -4.89
N TYR A 89 -12.93 -9.66 -6.06
CA TYR A 89 -13.93 -8.62 -6.31
C TYR A 89 -15.34 -9.19 -6.51
N ASP A 90 -15.50 -10.44 -6.95
CA ASP A 90 -16.81 -11.13 -6.92
C ASP A 90 -17.23 -11.49 -5.49
N PHE A 91 -16.28 -11.86 -4.61
CA PHE A 91 -16.56 -12.18 -3.21
C PHE A 91 -16.80 -10.94 -2.35
N MET A 92 -15.98 -9.91 -2.52
CA MET A 92 -16.02 -8.64 -1.79
C MET A 92 -15.81 -7.49 -2.78
N PRO A 93 -16.88 -6.99 -3.45
CA PRO A 93 -16.77 -5.95 -4.48
C PRO A 93 -16.08 -4.65 -4.02
N GLU A 94 -16.22 -4.31 -2.75
CA GLU A 94 -15.60 -3.12 -2.15
C GLU A 94 -14.26 -3.45 -1.46
N PHE A 95 -13.52 -4.48 -1.91
CA PHE A 95 -12.32 -4.97 -1.23
C PHE A 95 -11.30 -3.88 -0.91
N SER A 96 -10.85 -3.11 -1.92
CA SER A 96 -9.86 -2.03 -1.71
C SER A 96 -10.37 -0.89 -0.83
N VAL A 97 -11.67 -0.60 -0.87
CA VAL A 97 -12.30 0.41 0.00
C VAL A 97 -12.39 -0.10 1.44
N ASN A 98 -12.80 -1.35 1.64
CA ASN A 98 -12.86 -2.00 2.94
C ASN A 98 -11.47 -2.14 3.56
N LEU A 99 -10.45 -2.40 2.75
CA LEU A 99 -9.05 -2.39 3.18
C LEU A 99 -8.63 -0.98 3.63
N SER A 100 -8.99 0.07 2.88
CA SER A 100 -8.77 1.46 3.30
C SER A 100 -9.50 1.78 4.61
N LYS A 101 -10.77 1.40 4.76
CA LYS A 101 -11.56 1.60 5.99
C LYS A 101 -10.94 0.87 7.17
N ALA A 102 -10.48 -0.38 6.99
CA ALA A 102 -9.82 -1.17 8.04
C ALA A 102 -8.50 -0.53 8.48
N THR A 103 -7.70 -0.05 7.52
CA THR A 103 -6.46 0.69 7.78
C THR A 103 -6.71 1.95 8.59
N ILE A 104 -7.74 2.72 8.26
CA ILE A 104 -8.11 3.91 9.05
C ILE A 104 -8.60 3.49 10.44
N ALA A 105 -9.47 2.47 10.53
CA ALA A 105 -10.05 1.99 11.79
C ALA A 105 -8.99 1.48 12.77
N ASN A 106 -8.00 0.74 12.29
CA ASN A 106 -6.91 0.21 13.11
C ASN A 106 -6.02 1.31 13.71
N ASN A 107 -5.91 2.46 13.04
CA ASN A 107 -5.00 3.55 13.42
C ASN A 107 -5.67 4.67 14.22
N PHE A 108 -6.99 4.83 14.10
CA PHE A 108 -7.78 5.78 14.89
C PHE A 108 -8.36 5.09 16.12
N ASP A 109 -7.47 4.73 17.06
CA ASP A 109 -7.66 4.42 18.50
C ASP A 109 -8.96 3.73 19.00
N GLY A 110 -9.74 3.10 18.12
CA GLY A 110 -11.00 2.44 18.42
C GLY A 110 -12.14 3.38 18.85
N SER A 111 -11.97 4.71 18.78
CA SER A 111 -12.90 5.69 19.36
C SER A 111 -13.65 6.58 18.34
N SER A 112 -13.21 6.59 17.08
CA SER A 112 -13.78 7.46 16.05
C SER A 112 -14.67 6.69 15.08
N LEU A 113 -15.89 7.18 14.87
CA LEU A 113 -16.82 6.61 13.90
C LEU A 113 -16.38 7.00 12.48
N ILE A 114 -15.95 6.02 11.67
CA ILE A 114 -15.56 6.26 10.27
C ILE A 114 -16.80 6.08 9.40
N LEU A 115 -17.51 7.17 9.16
CA LEU A 115 -18.66 7.21 8.27
C LEU A 115 -18.19 7.38 6.83
N TYR A 116 -18.73 6.60 5.90
CA TYR A 116 -18.33 6.61 4.49
C TYR A 116 -19.11 7.61 3.64
N ASP A 117 -20.44 7.47 3.66
CA ASP A 117 -21.39 8.19 2.84
C ASP A 117 -22.63 8.60 3.65
N ASP A 118 -23.54 9.31 3.01
CA ASP A 118 -24.77 9.83 3.62
C ASP A 118 -25.65 8.76 4.28
N ASP A 119 -25.61 7.50 3.82
CA ASP A 119 -26.37 6.41 4.42
C ASP A 119 -25.74 5.91 5.72
N GLU A 120 -24.42 5.73 5.74
CA GLU A 120 -23.71 5.42 6.98
C GLU A 120 -23.87 6.57 8.00
N ILE A 121 -23.79 7.82 7.54
CA ILE A 121 -24.02 9.02 8.38
C ILE A 121 -25.43 9.00 8.98
N SER A 122 -26.45 8.92 8.13
CA SER A 122 -27.85 8.92 8.57
C SER A 122 -28.15 7.78 9.53
N ARG A 123 -27.59 6.59 9.29
CA ARG A 123 -27.77 5.43 10.17
C ARG A 123 -27.17 5.65 11.55
N ALA A 124 -25.98 6.24 11.62
CA ALA A 124 -25.37 6.59 12.89
C ALA A 124 -26.20 7.63 13.66
N GLU A 125 -26.67 8.66 12.98
CA GLU A 125 -27.56 9.68 13.55
C GLU A 125 -28.87 9.06 14.07
N ASP A 126 -29.49 8.17 13.31
CA ASP A 126 -30.72 7.46 13.71
C ASP A 126 -30.50 6.60 14.96
N ILE A 127 -29.36 5.91 15.06
CA ILE A 127 -29.00 5.13 16.26
C ILE A 127 -28.82 6.05 17.47
N MET A 128 -28.07 7.16 17.31
CA MET A 128 -27.87 8.12 18.39
C MET A 128 -29.20 8.74 18.84
N LEU A 129 -30.06 9.09 17.89
CA LEU A 129 -31.38 9.67 18.15
C LEU A 129 -32.28 8.70 18.92
N ASP A 130 -32.28 7.42 18.57
CA ASP A 130 -33.06 6.40 19.28
C ASP A 130 -32.61 6.27 20.74
N TYR A 131 -31.30 6.12 20.99
CA TYR A 131 -30.76 6.04 22.35
C TYR A 131 -30.97 7.33 23.15
N ALA A 132 -30.83 8.50 22.52
CA ALA A 132 -31.16 9.78 23.15
C ALA A 132 -32.65 9.82 23.55
N GLY A 133 -33.55 9.34 22.69
CA GLY A 133 -34.97 9.20 22.99
C GLY A 133 -35.26 8.29 24.18
N GLN A 134 -34.57 7.14 24.25
CA GLN A 134 -34.68 6.20 25.38
C GLN A 134 -34.19 6.85 26.68
N LEU A 135 -33.03 7.51 26.68
CA LEU A 135 -32.49 8.21 27.84
C LEU A 135 -33.41 9.36 28.31
N ARG A 136 -34.01 10.13 27.39
CA ARG A 136 -34.98 11.19 27.74
C ARG A 136 -36.24 10.64 28.40
N ALA A 137 -36.63 9.40 28.11
CA ALA A 137 -37.80 8.77 28.72
C ALA A 137 -37.57 8.42 30.20
N ILE A 138 -36.32 8.24 30.62
CA ILE A 138 -35.92 7.91 32.00
C ILE A 138 -36.16 9.12 32.92
N LYS A 139 -36.85 8.91 34.06
CA LYS A 139 -37.19 10.00 35.00
C LYS A 139 -36.64 9.79 36.41
N THR A 140 -36.03 8.64 36.67
CA THR A 140 -35.53 8.29 38.00
C THR A 140 -34.15 7.63 37.93
N GLN A 141 -33.38 7.74 39.03
CA GLN A 141 -32.08 7.08 39.17
C GLN A 141 -32.19 5.56 39.01
N ASP A 142 -33.21 4.92 39.60
CA ASP A 142 -33.37 3.46 39.54
C ASP A 142 -33.61 2.96 38.10
N GLU A 143 -34.39 3.70 37.30
CA GLU A 143 -34.61 3.41 35.87
C GLU A 143 -33.31 3.60 35.07
N PHE A 144 -32.52 4.63 35.41
CA PHE A 144 -31.23 4.89 34.80
C PHE A 144 -30.23 3.76 35.09
N ASP A 145 -30.04 3.41 36.36
CA ASP A 145 -29.12 2.35 36.80
C ASP A 145 -29.47 1.00 36.16
N SER A 146 -30.77 0.73 35.95
CA SER A 146 -31.22 -0.46 35.23
C SER A 146 -30.99 -0.39 33.73
N PHE A 147 -31.03 0.80 33.12
CA PHE A 147 -30.79 0.98 31.69
C PHE A 147 -29.30 0.84 31.36
N ILE A 148 -28.44 1.44 32.17
CA ILE A 148 -26.99 1.45 31.94
C ILE A 148 -26.27 0.18 32.39
N SER A 149 -26.94 -0.75 33.08
CA SER A 149 -26.30 -1.95 33.66
C SER A 149 -25.62 -2.86 32.65
N ASP A 150 -26.09 -2.82 31.40
CA ASP A 150 -25.59 -3.65 30.31
C ASP A 150 -24.50 -2.94 29.49
N PHE A 151 -24.14 -1.70 29.84
CA PHE A 151 -23.18 -0.88 29.11
C PHE A 151 -21.95 -0.56 29.97
N ASP A 152 -20.78 -0.58 29.35
CA ASP A 152 -19.55 -0.07 29.96
C ASP A 152 -19.47 1.44 29.72
N THR A 153 -19.86 2.23 30.72
CA THR A 153 -19.98 3.69 30.59
C THR A 153 -19.81 4.42 31.91
N ASP A 154 -19.23 5.62 31.84
CA ASP A 154 -19.16 6.58 32.95
C ASP A 154 -20.39 7.50 33.04
N LEU A 155 -21.38 7.31 32.16
CA LEU A 155 -22.61 8.11 32.12
C LEU A 155 -23.34 8.05 33.47
N SER A 156 -23.78 9.21 33.96
CA SER A 156 -24.55 9.35 35.19
C SER A 156 -25.95 9.89 34.94
N PHE A 157 -26.86 9.66 35.89
CA PHE A 157 -28.23 10.20 35.80
C PHE A 157 -28.25 11.74 35.75
N SER A 158 -27.27 12.41 36.35
CA SER A 158 -27.14 13.86 36.26
C SER A 158 -26.90 14.36 34.82
N ASP A 159 -26.25 13.56 33.99
CA ASP A 159 -25.89 13.95 32.62
C ASP A 159 -27.12 14.03 31.72
N ILE A 160 -28.05 13.09 31.91
CA ILE A 160 -29.34 13.07 31.20
C ILE A 160 -30.42 13.93 31.87
N SER A 161 -30.13 14.50 33.03
CA SER A 161 -31.06 15.39 33.75
C SER A 161 -30.85 16.87 33.40
N SER A 162 -29.88 17.19 32.54
CA SER A 162 -29.64 18.56 32.11
C SER A 162 -30.84 19.11 31.34
N ILE A 163 -31.18 20.37 31.58
CA ILE A 163 -32.28 21.06 30.85
C ILE A 163 -31.98 21.05 29.34
N ARG A 164 -30.69 21.16 28.97
CA ARG A 164 -30.25 21.14 27.58
C ARG A 164 -30.61 19.86 26.86
N PHE A 165 -30.33 18.70 27.47
CA PHE A 165 -30.66 17.41 26.87
C PHE A 165 -32.17 17.09 26.91
N THR A 166 -32.83 17.45 28.00
CA THR A 166 -34.24 17.08 28.25
C THR A 166 -35.25 17.90 27.46
N ASP A 167 -34.93 19.15 27.11
CA ASP A 167 -35.78 20.01 26.27
C ASP A 167 -35.52 19.83 24.77
N ASP A 168 -34.46 19.10 24.38
CA ASP A 168 -34.17 18.80 22.98
C ASP A 168 -35.02 17.64 22.46
N THR A 169 -35.44 17.73 21.19
CA THR A 169 -36.25 16.72 20.50
C THR A 169 -35.46 15.91 19.47
N GLY A 170 -34.26 16.38 19.09
CA GLY A 170 -33.39 15.74 18.10
C GLY A 170 -32.03 15.38 18.70
N ILE A 171 -30.99 15.46 17.90
CA ILE A 171 -29.58 15.47 18.37
C ILE A 171 -28.84 16.71 17.84
N ASP A 172 -29.57 17.71 17.34
CA ASP A 172 -29.00 18.91 16.72
C ASP A 172 -28.12 19.74 17.68
N ASN A 173 -28.34 19.60 18.99
CA ASN A 173 -27.55 20.28 20.03
C ASN A 173 -26.58 19.32 20.73
N LEU A 174 -26.15 18.24 20.06
CA LEU A 174 -25.23 17.24 20.62
C LEU A 174 -24.02 17.90 21.27
N SER A 175 -23.44 18.94 20.67
CA SER A 175 -22.30 19.69 21.19
C SER A 175 -22.53 20.35 22.55
N GLU A 176 -23.77 20.68 22.90
CA GLU A 176 -24.14 21.24 24.21
C GLU A 176 -24.42 20.17 25.27
N TYR A 177 -24.36 18.89 24.92
CA TYR A 177 -24.57 17.80 25.87
C TYR A 177 -23.31 17.57 26.70
N ASN A 178 -23.49 17.01 27.89
CA ASN A 178 -22.34 16.59 28.70
C ASN A 178 -21.48 15.58 27.92
N GLU A 179 -20.16 15.64 28.11
CA GLU A 179 -19.20 14.80 27.40
C GLU A 179 -19.52 13.31 27.54
N GLU A 180 -19.84 12.85 28.74
CA GLU A 180 -20.17 11.45 29.01
C GLU A 180 -21.40 10.98 28.22
N LEU A 181 -22.36 11.89 27.99
CA LEU A 181 -23.54 11.62 27.18
C LEU A 181 -23.21 11.58 25.68
N LYS A 182 -22.38 12.51 25.20
CA LYS A 182 -21.88 12.47 23.81
C LYS A 182 -21.16 11.15 23.54
N VAL A 183 -20.19 10.80 24.38
CA VAL A 183 -19.41 9.55 24.29
C VAL A 183 -20.32 8.32 24.33
N PHE A 184 -21.31 8.30 25.23
CA PHE A 184 -22.26 7.19 25.30
C PHE A 184 -23.01 7.00 23.97
N LEU A 185 -23.59 8.06 23.41
CA LEU A 185 -24.35 8.00 22.15
C LEU A 185 -23.45 7.57 20.98
N TYR A 186 -22.24 8.13 20.88
CA TYR A 186 -21.27 7.73 19.86
C TYR A 186 -20.90 6.25 19.98
N HIS A 187 -20.61 5.74 21.17
CA HIS A 187 -20.31 4.31 21.36
C HIS A 187 -21.47 3.41 20.92
N ARG A 188 -22.74 3.82 21.14
CA ARG A 188 -23.90 3.04 20.68
C ARG A 188 -24.00 2.98 19.16
N ALA A 189 -23.68 4.07 18.47
CA ALA A 189 -23.57 4.09 17.01
C ALA A 189 -22.43 3.18 16.56
N MET A 190 -21.21 3.37 17.09
CA MET A 190 -20.03 2.58 16.73
C MET A 190 -20.22 1.07 16.89
N GLU A 191 -20.91 0.63 17.95
CA GLU A 191 -21.14 -0.79 18.19
C GLU A 191 -22.03 -1.46 17.14
N GLN A 192 -22.92 -0.69 16.51
CA GLN A 192 -23.94 -1.14 15.55
C GLN A 192 -23.60 -0.81 14.09
N MET A 193 -22.53 -0.06 13.86
CA MET A 193 -22.00 0.22 12.53
C MET A 193 -21.07 -0.89 12.06
N SER A 194 -20.80 -0.93 10.75
CA SER A 194 -19.91 -1.93 10.18
C SER A 194 -18.50 -1.81 10.77
N LYS A 195 -17.87 -2.94 11.07
CA LYS A 195 -16.53 -3.03 11.65
C LYS A 195 -15.57 -3.59 10.63
N TYR A 196 -14.41 -2.97 10.54
CA TYR A 196 -13.36 -3.30 9.58
C TYR A 196 -12.10 -3.61 10.37
N ASN A 197 -11.54 -4.80 10.18
CA ASN A 197 -10.32 -5.20 10.86
C ASN A 197 -9.35 -5.80 9.85
N TYR A 198 -8.12 -5.32 9.90
CA TYR A 198 -7.04 -5.83 9.06
C TYR A 198 -5.85 -6.23 9.93
N THR A 199 -5.35 -7.45 9.75
CA THR A 199 -4.25 -7.98 10.58
C THR A 199 -3.18 -8.65 9.74
N PHE A 200 -1.93 -8.47 10.16
CA PHE A 200 -0.75 -9.18 9.66
C PHE A 200 -0.17 -10.05 10.79
N GLU A 201 0.03 -11.34 10.55
CA GLU A 201 0.60 -12.27 11.53
C GLU A 201 1.52 -13.31 10.89
N ASN A 202 2.60 -13.66 11.60
CA ASN A 202 3.44 -14.80 11.24
C ASN A 202 2.87 -16.06 11.89
N VAL A 203 2.49 -17.05 11.09
CA VAL A 203 1.84 -18.28 11.55
C VAL A 203 2.67 -19.52 11.24
N GLU A 204 2.52 -20.55 12.07
CA GLU A 204 3.03 -21.89 11.81
C GLU A 204 1.84 -22.78 11.45
N LEU A 205 1.86 -23.38 10.27
CA LEU A 205 0.80 -24.24 9.75
C LEU A 205 0.85 -25.63 10.42
N ASP A 206 -0.24 -26.40 10.28
CA ASP A 206 -0.37 -27.74 10.86
C ASP A 206 0.73 -28.73 10.39
N ASP A 207 1.35 -28.47 9.24
CA ASP A 207 2.47 -29.23 8.68
C ASP A 207 3.85 -28.73 9.16
N GLY A 208 3.89 -27.73 10.03
CA GLY A 208 5.10 -27.12 10.60
C GLY A 208 5.76 -26.05 9.71
N LYS A 209 5.17 -25.71 8.56
CA LYS A 209 5.69 -24.63 7.71
C LYS A 209 5.36 -23.27 8.30
N ARG A 210 6.32 -22.34 8.17
CA ARG A 210 6.08 -20.92 8.48
C ARG A 210 5.39 -20.24 7.30
N ALA A 211 4.45 -19.37 7.62
CA ALA A 211 3.74 -18.57 6.65
C ALA A 211 3.43 -17.17 7.21
N ASP A 212 3.34 -16.21 6.32
CA ASP A 212 2.86 -14.87 6.64
C ASP A 212 1.39 -14.78 6.24
N ARG A 213 0.54 -14.30 7.14
CA ARG A 213 -0.92 -14.24 6.92
C ARG A 213 -1.44 -12.84 7.08
N GLN A 214 -2.24 -12.44 6.10
CA GLN A 214 -2.99 -11.19 6.06
C GLN A 214 -4.48 -11.50 6.07
N THR A 215 -5.24 -10.84 6.95
CA THR A 215 -6.68 -11.10 7.08
C THR A 215 -7.44 -9.79 7.12
N LEU A 216 -8.35 -9.59 6.17
CA LEU A 216 -9.37 -8.55 6.19
C LEU A 216 -10.69 -9.16 6.64
N VAL A 217 -11.27 -8.64 7.72
CA VAL A 217 -12.59 -9.00 8.22
C VAL A 217 -13.50 -7.79 8.17
N VAL A 218 -14.62 -7.92 7.48
CA VAL A 218 -15.70 -6.94 7.43
C VAL A 218 -16.91 -7.53 8.13
N THR A 219 -17.32 -6.92 9.23
CA THR A 219 -18.54 -7.28 9.95
C THR A 219 -19.57 -6.20 9.66
N ALA A 220 -20.62 -6.52 8.93
CA ALA A 220 -21.69 -5.57 8.64
C ALA A 220 -22.54 -5.27 9.89
N ALA A 221 -23.34 -4.20 9.82
CA ALA A 221 -24.25 -3.78 10.89
C ALA A 221 -25.26 -4.86 11.34
N ASP A 222 -25.63 -5.79 10.45
CA ASP A 222 -26.53 -6.91 10.76
C ASP A 222 -25.83 -8.11 11.43
N GLY A 223 -24.52 -7.99 11.66
CA GLY A 223 -23.67 -9.02 12.26
C GLY A 223 -23.14 -10.06 11.27
N SER A 224 -23.47 -9.96 9.98
CA SER A 224 -22.86 -10.81 8.94
C SER A 224 -21.38 -10.46 8.76
N THR A 225 -20.57 -11.47 8.45
CA THR A 225 -19.12 -11.31 8.30
C THR A 225 -18.66 -11.78 6.93
N GLN A 226 -17.76 -11.03 6.32
CA GLN A 226 -16.98 -11.46 5.16
C GLN A 226 -15.49 -11.40 5.50
N THR A 227 -14.75 -12.44 5.17
CA THR A 227 -13.32 -12.56 5.45
C THR A 227 -12.55 -12.85 4.17
N VAL A 228 -11.55 -12.02 3.86
CA VAL A 228 -10.53 -12.35 2.86
C VAL A 228 -9.23 -12.61 3.60
N GLU A 229 -8.67 -13.81 3.42
CA GLU A 229 -7.44 -14.24 4.06
C GLU A 229 -6.42 -14.56 2.97
N TYR A 230 -5.25 -13.94 3.04
CA TYR A 230 -4.10 -14.28 2.21
C TYR A 230 -3.03 -14.93 3.08
N THR A 231 -2.52 -16.09 2.66
CA THR A 231 -1.44 -16.81 3.33
C THR A 231 -0.29 -17.05 2.36
N CYS A 232 0.89 -16.52 2.68
CA CYS A 232 2.13 -16.74 1.95
C CYS A 232 2.99 -17.79 2.65
N ILE A 233 3.10 -18.98 2.07
CA ILE A 233 3.86 -20.12 2.61
C ILE A 233 5.25 -20.14 1.98
N GLY A 234 6.28 -20.23 2.83
CA GLY A 234 7.68 -20.32 2.38
C GLY A 234 8.36 -18.97 2.12
N GLY A 235 7.72 -17.86 2.50
CA GLY A 235 8.31 -16.51 2.44
C GLY A 235 8.12 -15.79 1.11
N GLY A 236 7.56 -16.44 0.08
CA GLY A 236 7.18 -15.74 -1.15
C GLY A 236 8.34 -15.27 -2.01
N GLU A 237 9.56 -15.73 -1.71
CA GLU A 237 10.80 -15.18 -2.27
C GLU A 237 11.64 -16.25 -2.95
N VAL A 238 12.21 -15.90 -4.11
CA VAL A 238 13.17 -16.73 -4.83
C VAL A 238 14.52 -16.03 -4.80
N TYR A 239 15.43 -16.57 -3.98
CA TYR A 239 16.81 -16.09 -3.90
C TYR A 239 17.61 -16.54 -5.13
N LEU A 240 17.86 -15.60 -6.04
CA LEU A 240 18.44 -15.89 -7.35
C LEU A 240 19.85 -16.48 -7.29
N PRO A 241 20.76 -16.08 -6.39
CA PRO A 241 22.10 -16.67 -6.31
C PRO A 241 22.08 -18.18 -6.00
N GLU A 242 21.28 -18.64 -5.05
CA GLU A 242 21.14 -20.08 -4.76
C GLU A 242 20.44 -20.81 -5.91
N PHE A 243 19.38 -20.22 -6.46
CA PHE A 243 18.64 -20.76 -7.60
C PHE A 243 19.54 -21.01 -8.83
N LEU A 244 20.34 -20.00 -9.21
CA LEU A 244 21.30 -20.09 -10.31
C LEU A 244 22.43 -21.09 -10.00
N ALA A 245 22.87 -21.17 -8.74
CA ALA A 245 23.87 -22.16 -8.31
C ALA A 245 23.36 -23.60 -8.47
N MET A 246 22.12 -23.89 -8.06
CA MET A 246 21.49 -25.20 -8.26
C MET A 246 21.37 -25.55 -9.75
N TYR A 247 20.94 -24.60 -10.57
CA TYR A 247 20.89 -24.79 -12.02
C TYR A 247 22.28 -25.10 -12.62
N ASN A 248 23.32 -24.36 -12.22
CA ASN A 248 24.69 -24.56 -12.69
C ASN A 248 25.20 -25.96 -12.37
N VAL A 249 25.00 -26.43 -11.14
CA VAL A 249 25.43 -27.75 -10.71
C VAL A 249 24.71 -28.84 -11.50
N ARG A 250 23.40 -28.68 -11.76
CA ARG A 250 22.63 -29.59 -12.62
C ARG A 250 23.19 -29.66 -14.04
N GLN A 251 23.42 -28.50 -14.68
CA GLN A 251 23.95 -28.46 -16.05
C GLN A 251 25.33 -29.11 -16.14
N GLY A 252 26.21 -28.82 -15.16
CA GLY A 252 27.52 -29.47 -15.05
C GLY A 252 27.41 -30.98 -14.93
N ARG A 253 26.47 -31.48 -14.12
CA ARG A 253 26.21 -32.93 -13.98
C ARG A 253 25.71 -33.56 -15.28
N GLU A 254 24.72 -32.96 -15.95
CA GLU A 254 24.19 -33.49 -17.21
C GLU A 254 25.26 -33.56 -18.30
N TYR A 255 26.12 -32.55 -18.38
CA TYR A 255 27.25 -32.53 -19.30
C TYR A 255 28.23 -33.67 -19.03
N LEU A 256 28.60 -33.89 -17.76
CA LEU A 256 29.52 -34.97 -17.37
C LEU A 256 28.94 -36.35 -17.68
N ILE A 257 27.64 -36.57 -17.44
CA ILE A 257 26.95 -37.83 -17.74
C ILE A 257 26.92 -38.12 -19.25
N LYS A 258 26.56 -37.12 -20.07
CA LYS A 258 26.49 -37.30 -21.54
C LYS A 258 27.87 -37.53 -22.15
N THR A 259 28.90 -36.85 -21.63
CA THR A 259 30.30 -37.00 -22.07
C THR A 259 30.88 -38.38 -21.70
N THR A 260 30.52 -38.93 -20.54
CA THR A 260 31.01 -40.25 -20.09
C THR A 260 30.29 -41.44 -20.75
N GLN A 261 29.11 -41.23 -21.36
CA GLN A 261 28.31 -42.30 -21.98
C GLN A 261 28.49 -42.44 -23.51
N ASN A 262 29.40 -41.69 -24.15
CA ASN A 262 29.61 -41.69 -25.62
C ASN A 262 28.32 -41.45 -26.46
N GLN A 263 27.28 -40.91 -25.84
CA GLN A 263 26.11 -40.39 -26.52
C GLN A 263 26.32 -38.88 -26.66
N ALA A 264 27.06 -38.47 -27.68
CA ALA A 264 27.12 -37.07 -28.08
C ALA A 264 26.05 -36.84 -29.16
N PRO A 265 24.80 -36.46 -28.82
CA PRO A 265 23.92 -35.87 -29.83
C PRO A 265 24.48 -34.48 -30.10
N ASP A 266 24.76 -34.18 -31.38
CA ASP A 266 24.82 -32.87 -32.08
C ASP A 266 24.97 -31.56 -31.26
N LEU A 267 25.69 -31.61 -30.14
CA LEU A 267 26.08 -30.46 -29.31
C LEU A 267 27.13 -29.67 -30.08
N ASP A 268 27.87 -30.31 -30.98
CA ASP A 268 28.87 -29.66 -31.82
C ASP A 268 28.28 -28.53 -32.68
N SER A 269 27.02 -28.67 -33.12
CA SER A 269 26.30 -27.62 -33.86
C SER A 269 25.66 -26.58 -32.94
N GLN A 270 25.13 -26.97 -31.77
CA GLN A 270 24.43 -26.05 -30.85
C GLN A 270 25.40 -25.26 -29.95
N MET A 271 26.54 -25.85 -29.56
CA MET A 271 27.62 -25.18 -28.83
C MET A 271 28.50 -24.32 -29.76
N LYS A 272 28.69 -24.67 -31.05
CA LYS A 272 29.37 -23.77 -32.01
C LYS A 272 28.63 -22.45 -32.17
N GLN A 273 27.30 -22.51 -32.07
CA GLN A 273 26.44 -21.33 -32.14
C GLN A 273 26.46 -20.52 -30.83
N ALA A 274 26.74 -21.16 -29.68
CA ALA A 274 26.69 -20.53 -28.35
C ALA A 274 28.06 -20.09 -27.78
N LEU A 275 29.19 -20.71 -28.18
CA LEU A 275 30.46 -20.60 -27.45
C LEU A 275 31.72 -20.38 -28.31
N GLY A 276 31.66 -20.47 -29.64
CA GLY A 276 32.89 -20.55 -30.46
C GLY A 276 33.57 -21.93 -30.34
N ASP A 277 34.81 -22.06 -30.84
CA ASP A 277 35.50 -23.35 -31.06
C ASP A 277 35.50 -24.28 -29.82
N ILE A 278 34.86 -25.45 -29.97
CA ILE A 278 34.72 -26.49 -28.95
C ILE A 278 35.93 -27.45 -29.02
N PRO A 279 36.49 -27.90 -27.88
CA PRO A 279 37.58 -28.85 -27.85
C PRO A 279 37.19 -30.27 -28.34
N GLU A 280 38.06 -30.89 -29.15
CA GLU A 280 37.80 -32.15 -29.86
C GLU A 280 38.19 -33.42 -29.06
N THR A 281 38.82 -33.29 -27.89
CA THR A 281 39.31 -34.44 -27.10
C THR A 281 38.92 -34.38 -25.62
N ALA A 282 38.92 -35.53 -24.94
CA ALA A 282 38.57 -35.63 -23.52
C ALA A 282 39.57 -34.92 -22.58
N GLU A 283 40.84 -34.80 -22.98
CA GLU A 283 41.84 -34.01 -22.26
C GLU A 283 41.60 -32.50 -22.45
N ASP A 284 41.24 -32.08 -23.67
CA ASP A 284 40.91 -30.69 -23.98
C ASP A 284 39.57 -30.25 -23.35
N ALA A 285 38.60 -31.16 -23.22
CA ALA A 285 37.35 -30.94 -22.51
C ALA A 285 37.57 -30.83 -20.99
N GLN A 286 38.48 -31.62 -20.42
CA GLN A 286 38.86 -31.52 -19.01
C GLN A 286 39.66 -30.24 -18.74
N GLU A 287 40.53 -29.82 -19.67
CA GLU A 287 41.25 -28.54 -19.63
C GLU A 287 40.29 -27.35 -19.79
N TYR A 288 39.29 -27.45 -20.67
CA TYR A 288 38.23 -26.45 -20.83
C TYR A 288 37.34 -26.34 -19.59
N ILE A 289 36.89 -27.46 -19.01
CA ILE A 289 36.17 -27.47 -17.72
C ILE A 289 37.04 -26.87 -16.62
N ASN A 290 38.31 -27.27 -16.52
CA ASN A 290 39.24 -26.72 -15.52
C ASN A 290 39.52 -25.23 -15.74
N ASN A 291 39.51 -24.75 -16.99
CA ASN A 291 39.66 -23.33 -17.34
C ASN A 291 38.36 -22.54 -17.13
N SER A 292 37.18 -23.12 -17.36
CA SER A 292 35.86 -22.52 -17.10
C SER A 292 35.59 -22.44 -15.60
N TRP A 293 35.82 -23.53 -14.85
CA TRP A 293 35.77 -23.52 -13.38
C TRP A 293 36.89 -22.68 -12.77
N GLY A 294 38.09 -22.72 -13.36
CA GLY A 294 39.18 -21.79 -13.05
C GLY A 294 38.74 -20.34 -13.21
N SER A 295 38.07 -20.02 -14.32
CA SER A 295 37.54 -18.69 -14.63
C SER A 295 36.38 -18.22 -13.73
N MET A 296 35.60 -19.16 -13.19
CA MET A 296 34.57 -18.93 -12.17
C MET A 296 35.18 -18.71 -10.78
N ILE A 297 36.32 -19.35 -10.48
CA ILE A 297 37.02 -19.27 -9.19
C ILE A 297 38.00 -18.08 -9.15
N ASP A 298 38.44 -17.55 -10.29
CA ASP A 298 39.48 -16.52 -10.41
C ASP A 298 38.97 -15.13 -10.86
N GLY A 299 37.65 -14.99 -11.11
CA GLY A 299 36.97 -13.72 -11.43
C GLY A 299 37.38 -13.06 -12.76
N ARG A 300 38.19 -13.72 -13.59
CA ARG A 300 38.73 -13.15 -14.85
C ARG A 300 37.99 -13.58 -16.10
N GLY A 301 37.18 -14.64 -16.04
CA GLY A 301 36.24 -14.93 -17.12
C GLY A 301 35.10 -13.93 -17.04
N ALA A 302 34.54 -13.52 -18.18
CA ALA A 302 33.12 -13.23 -18.13
C ALA A 302 32.48 -14.41 -17.38
N ILE A 303 31.58 -14.18 -16.42
CA ILE A 303 30.55 -15.19 -16.23
C ILE A 303 29.91 -15.21 -17.62
N ASN A 304 30.36 -16.12 -18.48
CA ASN A 304 29.78 -16.28 -19.80
C ASN A 304 28.52 -17.05 -19.50
N LEU A 305 27.58 -16.29 -18.95
CA LEU A 305 26.21 -16.62 -18.68
C LEU A 305 25.53 -17.14 -19.99
N ASN A 306 26.19 -17.05 -21.14
CA ASN A 306 25.95 -17.90 -22.32
C ASN A 306 25.94 -19.44 -22.05
N LEU A 307 26.46 -19.94 -20.92
CA LEU A 307 26.23 -21.33 -20.46
C LEU A 307 24.77 -21.60 -20.05
N PHE A 308 23.98 -20.55 -19.84
CA PHE A 308 22.58 -20.60 -19.50
C PHE A 308 21.80 -20.46 -20.79
N GLN A 309 21.58 -21.58 -21.47
CA GLN A 309 20.44 -21.63 -22.38
C GLN A 309 19.19 -21.44 -21.53
N MET A 310 18.66 -20.21 -21.49
CA MET A 310 17.38 -19.91 -20.83
C MET A 310 16.27 -20.83 -21.35
N SER A 311 16.38 -21.34 -22.58
CA SER A 311 15.50 -22.38 -23.12
C SER A 311 15.55 -23.70 -22.35
N ASN A 312 16.70 -24.08 -21.80
CA ASN A 312 16.85 -25.29 -20.99
C ASN A 312 16.36 -25.08 -19.57
N LEU A 313 16.63 -23.91 -18.97
CA LEU A 313 16.04 -23.53 -17.69
C LEU A 313 14.51 -23.49 -17.81
N LYS A 314 13.99 -22.81 -18.83
CA LYS A 314 12.56 -22.76 -19.15
C LYS A 314 11.98 -24.15 -19.35
N SER A 315 12.61 -25.01 -20.15
CA SER A 315 12.16 -26.39 -20.33
C SER A 315 12.23 -27.22 -19.04
N ILE A 316 13.26 -27.06 -18.20
CA ILE A 316 13.36 -27.74 -16.90
C ILE A 316 12.24 -27.29 -15.98
N ILE A 317 11.95 -25.99 -15.96
CA ILE A 317 10.90 -25.40 -15.15
C ILE A 317 9.51 -25.76 -15.69
N GLU A 318 9.27 -25.69 -17.01
CA GLU A 318 8.00 -26.09 -17.65
C GLU A 318 7.73 -27.60 -17.54
N ASN A 319 8.78 -28.44 -17.55
CA ASN A 319 8.66 -29.89 -17.38
C ASN A 319 8.65 -30.32 -15.90
N ALA A 320 9.26 -29.54 -15.02
CA ALA A 320 8.92 -29.61 -13.61
C ALA A 320 7.45 -29.19 -13.51
N ASN A 321 6.66 -29.89 -12.69
CA ASN A 321 5.28 -29.48 -12.50
C ASN A 321 5.28 -28.16 -11.73
N MET A 322 5.42 -27.02 -12.42
CA MET A 322 5.46 -25.65 -11.87
C MET A 322 4.29 -25.37 -10.93
N SER A 323 3.15 -26.06 -11.16
CA SER A 323 2.00 -26.17 -10.27
C SER A 323 2.33 -26.59 -8.83
N GLY A 324 3.56 -27.04 -8.55
CA GLY A 324 4.04 -27.35 -7.21
C GLY A 324 5.36 -26.66 -6.84
N ALA A 325 5.90 -25.73 -7.63
CA ALA A 325 7.12 -24.95 -7.32
C ALA A 325 6.80 -23.53 -6.82
N ALA A 326 5.81 -22.90 -7.43
CA ALA A 326 5.11 -21.76 -6.86
C ALA A 326 3.66 -21.83 -7.33
N LYS A 327 2.72 -21.77 -6.41
CA LYS A 327 1.29 -21.98 -6.70
C LYS A 327 0.46 -20.94 -5.96
N ILE A 328 -0.50 -20.36 -6.66
CA ILE A 328 -1.55 -19.57 -6.03
C ILE A 328 -2.88 -20.33 -6.14
N GLU A 329 -3.59 -20.46 -5.03
CA GLU A 329 -4.91 -21.09 -4.98
C GLU A 329 -5.91 -20.24 -4.21
N THR A 330 -7.17 -20.37 -4.60
CA THR A 330 -8.31 -19.75 -3.93
C THR A 330 -9.27 -20.82 -3.42
N GLU A 331 -9.74 -20.64 -2.20
CA GLU A 331 -10.78 -21.46 -1.58
C GLU A 331 -11.89 -20.55 -1.04
N ARG A 332 -13.11 -20.75 -1.56
CA ARG A 332 -14.26 -19.90 -1.22
C ARG A 332 -15.34 -20.67 -0.46
N THR A 333 -15.85 -20.00 0.57
CA THR A 333 -17.06 -20.35 1.31
C THR A 333 -18.05 -19.18 1.23
N ALA A 334 -19.18 -19.24 1.96
CA ALA A 334 -20.17 -18.17 1.93
C ALA A 334 -19.66 -16.88 2.59
N ASP A 335 -18.81 -17.01 3.60
CA ASP A 335 -18.34 -15.94 4.50
C ASP A 335 -16.81 -15.76 4.48
N LYS A 336 -16.06 -16.65 3.81
CA LYS A 336 -14.60 -16.56 3.70
C LYS A 336 -14.07 -16.89 2.31
N LEU A 337 -13.13 -16.09 1.83
CA LEU A 337 -12.24 -16.37 0.70
C LEU A 337 -10.80 -16.50 1.22
N SER A 338 -10.18 -17.66 1.05
CA SER A 338 -8.78 -17.92 1.37
C SER A 338 -7.95 -17.95 0.10
N ILE A 339 -6.85 -17.20 0.06
CA ILE A 339 -5.88 -17.12 -1.02
C ILE A 339 -4.57 -17.65 -0.45
N THR A 340 -3.98 -18.66 -1.08
CA THR A 340 -2.71 -19.25 -0.62
C THR A 340 -1.68 -19.13 -1.73
N LEU A 341 -0.62 -18.36 -1.48
CA LEU A 341 0.61 -18.42 -2.27
C LEU A 341 1.56 -19.40 -1.58
N GLU A 342 1.81 -20.55 -2.20
CA GLU A 342 2.84 -21.48 -1.73
C GLU A 342 4.06 -21.37 -2.64
N THR A 343 5.16 -20.85 -2.08
CA THR A 343 6.48 -20.90 -2.72
C THR A 343 7.29 -22.03 -2.12
N VAL A 344 8.02 -22.77 -2.94
CA VAL A 344 8.81 -23.88 -2.44
C VAL A 344 10.12 -23.44 -1.82
N GLY A 345 10.49 -24.11 -0.72
CA GLY A 345 11.78 -23.92 -0.06
C GLY A 345 12.97 -24.44 -0.87
N ALA A 346 14.17 -24.09 -0.42
CA ALA A 346 15.43 -24.49 -1.06
C ALA A 346 15.58 -26.02 -1.21
N ASP A 347 15.03 -26.80 -0.31
CA ASP A 347 15.00 -28.26 -0.34
C ASP A 347 14.21 -28.81 -1.54
N VAL A 348 13.07 -28.23 -1.85
CA VAL A 348 12.27 -28.62 -3.02
C VAL A 348 12.91 -28.15 -4.33
N TRP A 349 13.55 -26.96 -4.33
CA TRP A 349 14.34 -26.54 -5.48
C TRP A 349 15.49 -27.51 -5.77
N ARG A 350 16.17 -28.00 -4.73
CA ARG A 350 17.21 -29.05 -4.87
C ARG A 350 16.64 -30.31 -5.51
N ASP A 351 15.46 -30.75 -5.11
CA ASP A 351 14.78 -31.89 -5.73
C ASP A 351 14.42 -31.64 -7.20
N ILE A 352 13.84 -30.48 -7.53
CA ILE A 352 13.50 -30.07 -8.91
C ILE A 352 14.75 -30.08 -9.79
N PHE A 353 15.85 -29.52 -9.28
CA PHE A 353 17.14 -29.50 -9.98
C PHE A 353 17.87 -30.85 -9.93
N GLY A 354 17.42 -31.81 -9.11
CA GLY A 354 18.04 -33.13 -8.97
C GLY A 354 19.41 -33.07 -8.31
N ILE A 355 19.56 -32.19 -7.32
CA ILE A 355 20.76 -32.01 -6.51
C ILE A 355 20.75 -33.04 -5.38
N GLU A 356 21.60 -34.05 -5.50
CA GLU A 356 21.81 -35.03 -4.44
C GLU A 356 22.72 -34.44 -3.34
N GLU A 357 22.70 -35.00 -2.13
CA GLU A 357 23.47 -34.54 -0.95
C GLU A 357 24.97 -34.36 -1.27
N ASP A 358 25.56 -35.27 -2.07
CA ASP A 358 26.95 -35.21 -2.51
C ASP A 358 27.29 -33.98 -3.38
N PHE A 359 26.27 -33.31 -3.93
CA PHE A 359 26.41 -32.13 -4.78
C PHE A 359 26.15 -30.79 -4.05
N GLU A 360 25.65 -30.80 -2.81
CA GLU A 360 25.28 -29.58 -2.07
C GLU A 360 26.48 -28.63 -1.86
N GLN A 361 27.66 -29.17 -1.53
CA GLN A 361 28.87 -28.37 -1.35
C GLN A 361 29.27 -27.56 -2.62
N TYR A 362 28.87 -28.03 -3.80
CA TYR A 362 29.13 -27.33 -5.06
C TYR A 362 28.09 -26.25 -5.32
N VAL A 363 26.84 -26.44 -4.85
CA VAL A 363 25.81 -25.39 -4.85
C VAL A 363 26.25 -24.25 -3.94
N GLU A 364 26.67 -24.55 -2.71
CA GLU A 364 27.18 -23.53 -1.76
C GLU A 364 28.37 -22.75 -2.34
N GLN A 365 29.35 -23.44 -2.93
CA GLN A 365 30.51 -22.80 -3.56
C GLN A 365 30.12 -21.94 -4.77
N SER A 366 29.20 -22.43 -5.61
CA SER A 366 28.71 -21.66 -6.76
C SER A 366 27.90 -20.44 -6.32
N GLN A 367 27.08 -20.57 -5.28
CA GLN A 367 26.32 -19.47 -4.71
C GLN A 367 27.25 -18.38 -4.19
N MET A 368 28.24 -18.73 -3.35
CA MET A 368 29.22 -17.78 -2.82
C MET A 368 29.97 -17.03 -3.94
N ALA A 369 30.30 -17.73 -5.03
CA ALA A 369 30.96 -17.12 -6.18
C ALA A 369 30.04 -16.11 -6.90
N ILE A 370 28.75 -16.42 -7.04
CA ILE A 370 27.75 -15.51 -7.62
C ILE A 370 27.59 -14.28 -6.72
N GLU A 371 27.36 -14.47 -5.43
CA GLU A 371 27.18 -13.36 -4.46
C GLU A 371 28.38 -12.41 -4.42
N MET A 372 29.60 -12.96 -4.44
CA MET A 372 30.83 -12.18 -4.49
C MET A 372 30.94 -11.38 -5.79
N ALA A 373 30.59 -11.98 -6.93
CA ALA A 373 30.59 -11.28 -8.21
C ALA A 373 29.55 -10.13 -8.26
N LEU A 374 28.34 -10.35 -7.72
CA LEU A 374 27.31 -9.32 -7.62
C LEU A 374 27.73 -8.18 -6.70
N SER A 375 28.35 -8.51 -5.56
CA SER A 375 28.87 -7.53 -4.60
C SER A 375 30.00 -6.68 -5.19
N GLU A 376 30.96 -7.31 -5.90
CA GLU A 376 32.05 -6.61 -6.60
C GLU A 376 31.53 -5.72 -7.73
N ALA A 377 30.38 -6.05 -8.30
CA ALA A 377 29.70 -5.26 -9.31
C ALA A 377 28.76 -4.18 -8.75
N GLU A 378 28.77 -3.94 -7.43
CA GLU A 378 27.91 -2.96 -6.76
C GLU A 378 26.41 -3.19 -7.10
N ILE A 379 26.01 -4.45 -7.31
CA ILE A 379 24.61 -4.83 -7.48
C ILE A 379 23.99 -4.92 -6.09
N PRO A 380 23.01 -4.05 -5.76
CA PRO A 380 22.37 -4.06 -4.46
C PRO A 380 21.70 -5.40 -4.13
N GLN A 381 21.69 -5.78 -2.84
CA GLN A 381 21.18 -7.08 -2.40
C GLN A 381 19.67 -7.21 -2.61
N GLU A 382 18.93 -6.11 -2.59
CA GLU A 382 17.50 -6.05 -2.93
C GLU A 382 17.22 -6.51 -4.37
N GLU A 383 18.21 -6.48 -5.26
CA GLU A 383 18.08 -7.01 -6.62
C GLU A 383 18.34 -8.53 -6.71
N TRP A 384 18.77 -9.18 -5.62
CA TRP A 384 19.16 -10.60 -5.60
C TRP A 384 17.97 -11.56 -5.41
N THR A 385 16.79 -11.03 -5.14
CA THR A 385 15.58 -11.80 -4.87
C THR A 385 14.46 -11.39 -5.82
N ILE A 386 13.65 -12.36 -6.24
CA ILE A 386 12.34 -12.12 -6.86
C ILE A 386 11.29 -12.41 -5.79
N SER A 387 10.50 -11.40 -5.41
CA SER A 387 9.39 -11.56 -4.47
C SER A 387 8.09 -11.79 -5.22
N LEU A 388 7.60 -13.03 -5.18
CA LEU A 388 6.28 -13.44 -5.66
C LEU A 388 5.18 -12.95 -4.71
N ASP A 389 5.48 -12.86 -3.41
CA ASP A 389 4.56 -12.23 -2.45
C ASP A 389 4.29 -10.77 -2.81
N ASN A 390 5.34 -10.01 -3.13
CA ASN A 390 5.19 -8.62 -3.56
C ASN A 390 4.33 -8.49 -4.83
N MET A 391 4.38 -9.45 -5.75
CA MET A 391 3.48 -9.47 -6.91
C MET A 391 2.02 -9.61 -6.50
N VAL A 392 1.72 -10.45 -5.49
CA VAL A 392 0.36 -10.58 -4.95
C VAL A 392 -0.06 -9.31 -4.21
N GLN A 393 0.83 -8.74 -3.37
CA GLN A 393 0.56 -7.50 -2.64
C GLN A 393 0.20 -6.35 -3.58
N LEU A 394 1.01 -6.14 -4.62
CA LEU A 394 0.82 -5.07 -5.61
C LEU A 394 -0.40 -5.27 -6.52
N ALA A 395 -0.89 -6.49 -6.66
CA ALA A 395 -2.05 -6.77 -7.51
C ALA A 395 -3.38 -6.76 -6.75
N LEU A 396 -3.38 -7.25 -5.50
CA LEU A 396 -4.59 -7.47 -4.72
C LEU A 396 -4.73 -6.47 -3.57
N PHE A 397 -3.68 -6.25 -2.79
CA PHE A 397 -3.73 -5.45 -1.56
C PHE A 397 -3.42 -3.97 -1.80
N VAL A 398 -3.81 -3.47 -2.99
CA VAL A 398 -3.77 -2.04 -3.31
C VAL A 398 -4.97 -1.37 -2.66
N TYR A 399 -4.75 -0.66 -1.56
CA TYR A 399 -5.81 0.12 -0.95
C TYR A 399 -6.08 1.39 -1.79
N PHE A 400 -7.33 1.81 -1.87
CA PHE A 400 -7.70 3.02 -2.61
C PHE A 400 -7.17 4.25 -1.88
N GLU A 401 -6.14 4.94 -2.39
CA GLU A 401 -5.44 6.07 -1.74
C GLU A 401 -6.25 7.38 -1.65
N GLY A 402 -7.34 7.50 -2.42
CA GLY A 402 -8.01 8.78 -2.65
C GLY A 402 -7.56 9.43 -3.97
N PHE A 403 -7.96 10.68 -4.18
CA PHE A 403 -7.57 11.50 -5.33
C PHE A 403 -6.67 12.68 -4.96
N PHE A 404 -6.70 13.13 -3.70
CA PHE A 404 -6.07 14.38 -3.28
C PHE A 404 -4.94 14.16 -2.29
N GLU A 405 -3.93 15.02 -2.39
CA GLU A 405 -2.97 15.26 -1.32
C GLU A 405 -3.61 16.10 -0.20
N LEU A 406 -2.94 16.17 0.97
CA LEU A 406 -3.41 17.06 2.05
C LEU A 406 -3.50 18.50 1.53
N PRO A 407 -4.58 19.25 1.82
CA PRO A 407 -4.74 20.60 1.28
C PRO A 407 -3.85 21.64 1.97
N VAL A 408 -3.02 21.22 2.92
CA VAL A 408 -2.05 22.04 3.66
C VAL A 408 -0.78 21.22 3.89
N SER A 409 0.35 21.87 4.18
CA SER A 409 1.54 21.16 4.66
C SER A 409 1.26 20.51 6.01
N SER A 410 1.73 19.27 6.22
CA SER A 410 1.59 18.57 7.49
C SER A 410 2.25 19.31 8.67
N SER A 411 3.26 20.15 8.39
CA SER A 411 3.90 21.02 9.38
C SER A 411 2.97 22.10 9.93
N ASP A 412 1.91 22.43 9.19
CA ASP A 412 1.03 23.55 9.49
C ASP A 412 -0.21 23.10 10.28
N LEU A 413 -0.41 21.79 10.45
CA LEU A 413 -1.47 21.22 11.29
C LEU A 413 -1.19 21.47 12.79
N SER A 414 -2.24 21.78 13.55
CA SER A 414 -2.15 21.94 15.01
C SER A 414 -1.71 20.62 15.69
N PRO A 415 -0.84 20.66 16.72
CA PRO A 415 -0.36 19.45 17.38
C PRO A 415 -1.45 18.77 18.21
N GLY A 416 -1.68 17.48 17.92
CA GLY A 416 -2.71 16.65 18.57
C GLY A 416 -3.89 16.38 17.61
N GLY A 417 -4.38 15.13 17.58
CA GLY A 417 -5.53 14.75 16.74
C GLY A 417 -5.35 14.88 15.23
N ASN A 418 -4.10 14.89 14.73
CA ASN A 418 -3.76 15.16 13.31
C ASN A 418 -4.34 16.49 12.79
N GLY A 419 -4.52 17.48 13.66
CA GLY A 419 -5.13 18.76 13.31
C GLY A 419 -6.62 18.68 12.97
N ILE A 420 -7.34 17.62 13.34
CA ILE A 420 -8.78 17.50 13.08
C ILE A 420 -9.55 18.13 14.24
N LEU A 421 -10.21 19.25 13.95
CA LEU A 421 -11.03 20.02 14.92
C LEU A 421 -12.46 19.48 14.99
N SER A 422 -13.04 19.13 13.84
CA SER A 422 -14.34 18.47 13.73
C SER A 422 -14.36 17.56 12.50
N GLN A 423 -15.17 16.51 12.53
CA GLN A 423 -15.30 15.54 11.44
C GLN A 423 -16.77 15.26 11.07
N CYS A 424 -16.95 14.53 9.98
CA CYS A 424 -18.26 14.21 9.43
C CYS A 424 -19.09 13.41 10.45
N GLY A 425 -20.29 13.91 10.79
CA GLY A 425 -21.16 13.37 11.83
C GLY A 425 -20.99 14.01 13.21
N ASP A 426 -19.98 14.87 13.42
CA ASP A 426 -19.89 15.69 14.62
C ASP A 426 -20.90 16.85 14.56
N VAL A 427 -21.35 17.34 15.73
CA VAL A 427 -21.95 18.67 15.81
C VAL A 427 -20.84 19.66 16.12
N SER A 428 -20.62 20.61 15.21
CA SER A 428 -19.56 21.60 15.34
C SER A 428 -19.73 22.47 16.58
N GLU A 429 -18.65 22.60 17.35
CA GLU A 429 -18.55 23.59 18.42
C GLU A 429 -18.15 24.97 17.87
N LEU A 430 -17.48 24.97 16.71
CA LEU A 430 -17.03 26.17 16.02
C LEU A 430 -18.11 26.75 15.10
N HIS A 431 -18.82 25.91 14.35
CA HIS A 431 -19.83 26.35 13.38
C HIS A 431 -21.24 26.38 14.00
N GLN A 432 -21.90 27.54 13.99
CA GLN A 432 -23.21 27.75 14.59
C GLN A 432 -24.24 28.39 13.65
N TYR A 433 -25.50 28.07 13.91
CA TYR A 433 -26.68 28.64 13.27
C TYR A 433 -27.64 29.25 14.31
N THR A 434 -28.09 30.49 14.10
CA THR A 434 -29.09 31.14 14.97
C THR A 434 -30.50 30.88 14.45
N TYR A 435 -31.29 30.07 15.17
CA TYR A 435 -32.73 29.90 14.94
C TYR A 435 -33.56 30.71 15.95
N GLY A 436 -34.15 31.82 15.49
CA GLY A 436 -34.94 32.70 16.34
C GLY A 436 -34.08 33.42 17.38
N THR A 437 -34.15 33.02 18.65
CA THR A 437 -33.31 33.57 19.74
C THR A 437 -32.32 32.55 20.30
N LYS A 438 -32.20 31.38 19.67
CA LYS A 438 -31.31 30.31 20.10
C LYS A 438 -30.23 30.11 19.05
N ASP A 439 -29.01 29.92 19.51
CA ASP A 439 -27.92 29.43 18.68
C ASP A 439 -27.91 27.90 18.77
N MET A 440 -27.60 27.25 17.67
CA MET A 440 -27.55 25.80 17.51
C MET A 440 -26.21 25.43 16.87
N GLY A 441 -25.59 24.33 17.30
CA GLY A 441 -24.46 23.73 16.58
C GLY A 441 -24.90 23.20 15.23
N VAL A 442 -23.97 23.09 14.28
CA VAL A 442 -24.25 22.57 12.94
C VAL A 442 -23.67 21.16 12.79
N PRO A 443 -24.46 20.16 12.36
CA PRO A 443 -23.93 18.86 11.97
C PRO A 443 -22.92 19.01 10.83
N GLU A 444 -21.69 18.57 11.06
CA GLU A 444 -20.60 18.65 10.11
C GLU A 444 -20.77 17.58 9.03
N ARG A 445 -20.77 18.03 7.78
CA ARG A 445 -20.80 17.16 6.60
C ARG A 445 -19.42 16.95 5.97
N GLY A 446 -18.36 17.37 6.67
CA GLY A 446 -16.98 17.28 6.22
C GLY A 446 -16.00 17.32 7.38
N ILE A 447 -14.79 17.81 7.14
CA ILE A 447 -13.73 17.89 8.14
C ILE A 447 -13.31 19.35 8.29
N THR A 448 -13.17 19.81 9.53
CA THR A 448 -12.51 21.08 9.84
C THR A 448 -11.12 20.78 10.40
N LEU A 449 -10.10 21.39 9.80
CA LEU A 449 -8.72 21.28 10.28
C LEU A 449 -8.34 22.50 11.11
N GLU A 450 -7.74 22.25 12.28
CA GLU A 450 -7.04 23.25 13.08
C GLU A 450 -5.59 23.38 12.59
N LEU A 451 -5.15 24.62 12.42
CA LEU A 451 -3.86 24.98 11.85
C LEU A 451 -3.06 25.79 12.87
N THR A 452 -1.74 25.74 12.75
CA THR A 452 -0.80 26.54 13.58
C THR A 452 -0.84 28.04 13.25
N GLY A 453 -1.45 28.41 12.12
CA GLY A 453 -1.55 29.79 11.66
C GLY A 453 -2.37 29.91 10.37
N ARG A 454 -2.35 31.11 9.78
CA ARG A 454 -2.90 31.36 8.44
C ARG A 454 -2.03 30.66 7.40
N THR A 455 -2.64 29.77 6.61
CA THR A 455 -1.95 28.84 5.71
C THR A 455 -2.58 28.89 4.32
N ALA A 456 -1.77 28.72 3.28
CA ALA A 456 -2.26 28.56 1.92
C ALA A 456 -2.95 27.20 1.75
N ILE A 457 -4.12 27.20 1.11
CA ILE A 457 -4.93 26.01 0.91
C ILE A 457 -4.79 25.54 -0.54
N HIS A 458 -4.51 24.26 -0.70
CA HIS A 458 -4.25 23.62 -1.99
C HIS A 458 -5.29 22.54 -2.30
N ALA A 459 -5.51 22.28 -3.59
CA ALA A 459 -6.36 21.18 -4.06
C ALA A 459 -5.59 20.28 -5.04
N ASP A 460 -4.40 19.85 -4.59
CA ASP A 460 -3.48 19.09 -5.42
C ASP A 460 -3.93 17.63 -5.56
N LEU A 461 -3.94 17.15 -6.81
CA LEU A 461 -4.24 15.77 -7.12
C LEU A 461 -3.02 14.87 -6.91
N LEU A 462 -3.27 13.64 -6.47
CA LEU A 462 -2.35 12.52 -6.58
C LEU A 462 -2.12 12.18 -8.06
N ASN A 463 -1.13 11.33 -8.34
CA ASN A 463 -0.97 10.72 -9.66
C ASN A 463 -2.11 9.71 -9.92
N CYS A 464 -3.30 10.22 -10.22
CA CYS A 464 -4.56 9.50 -10.35
C CYS A 464 -4.85 9.03 -11.79
N GLY A 465 -3.82 8.94 -12.64
CA GLY A 465 -3.98 8.53 -14.03
C GLY A 465 -4.76 9.54 -14.88
N SER A 466 -5.57 9.04 -15.81
CA SER A 466 -6.40 9.82 -16.73
C SER A 466 -7.90 9.78 -16.37
N CYS A 467 -8.27 9.19 -15.24
CA CYS A 467 -9.67 9.08 -14.82
C CYS A 467 -10.33 10.43 -14.50
N ILE A 468 -9.56 11.45 -14.12
CA ILE A 468 -10.05 12.84 -14.00
C ILE A 468 -10.04 13.47 -15.40
N GLN A 469 -11.22 13.58 -16.02
CA GLN A 469 -11.37 14.05 -17.40
C GLN A 469 -11.39 15.57 -17.52
N ASP A 470 -11.97 16.25 -16.54
CA ASP A 470 -12.08 17.70 -16.50
C ASP A 470 -12.22 18.17 -15.04
N ALA A 471 -11.82 19.40 -14.79
CA ALA A 471 -12.09 20.07 -13.53
C ALA A 471 -12.34 21.56 -13.78
N PHE A 472 -13.32 22.12 -13.11
CA PHE A 472 -13.68 23.53 -13.24
C PHE A 472 -14.17 24.13 -11.92
N ILE A 473 -14.05 25.45 -11.81
CA ILE A 473 -14.59 26.20 -10.68
C ILE A 473 -16.11 26.13 -10.77
N TYR A 474 -16.73 25.38 -9.86
CA TYR A 474 -18.19 25.24 -9.83
C TYR A 474 -18.85 26.45 -9.19
N ASP A 475 -18.27 26.95 -8.09
CA ASP A 475 -18.80 28.13 -7.42
C ASP A 475 -17.78 28.80 -6.52
N VAL A 476 -17.95 30.10 -6.29
CA VAL A 476 -17.07 30.93 -5.45
C VAL A 476 -17.92 31.86 -4.58
N TRP A 477 -17.61 31.89 -3.30
CA TRP A 477 -18.12 32.90 -2.38
C TRP A 477 -16.96 33.72 -1.86
N ASN A 478 -16.76 34.91 -2.44
CA ASN A 478 -15.78 35.88 -1.94
C ASN A 478 -16.49 36.88 -1.00
N MET A 479 -16.26 36.72 0.29
CA MET A 479 -16.88 37.55 1.31
C MET A 479 -16.44 39.01 1.32
N ASP A 480 -15.26 39.33 0.77
CA ASP A 480 -14.75 40.70 0.76
C ASP A 480 -15.42 41.54 -0.34
N GLU A 481 -15.97 40.88 -1.35
CA GLU A 481 -16.75 41.49 -2.43
C GLU A 481 -18.25 41.52 -2.12
N GLN A 482 -18.72 40.58 -1.31
CA GLN A 482 -20.13 40.38 -0.93
C GLN A 482 -20.42 41.02 0.44
N ASP A 483 -21.26 42.07 0.49
CA ASP A 483 -21.59 42.76 1.76
C ASP A 483 -22.23 41.79 2.78
N ILE A 484 -21.57 41.62 3.92
CA ILE A 484 -21.61 40.45 4.84
C ILE A 484 -22.97 40.21 5.53
N ALA A 485 -23.92 41.15 5.46
CA ALA A 485 -24.88 41.26 6.56
C ALA A 485 -26.27 40.65 6.35
N ASN A 486 -26.73 40.32 5.13
CA ASN A 486 -28.18 40.10 4.94
C ASN A 486 -28.61 39.17 3.80
N ASP A 487 -27.74 38.29 3.29
CA ASP A 487 -28.30 37.19 2.50
C ASP A 487 -28.85 36.11 3.43
N THR A 488 -30.16 36.18 3.71
CA THR A 488 -30.87 35.16 4.50
C THR A 488 -30.82 33.76 3.86
N ASN A 489 -30.32 33.64 2.63
CA ASN A 489 -30.24 32.38 1.89
C ASN A 489 -28.85 31.76 1.88
N SER A 490 -27.78 32.49 2.19
CA SER A 490 -26.44 31.92 2.26
C SER A 490 -26.29 31.11 3.55
N LYS A 491 -26.01 29.81 3.38
CA LYS A 491 -25.68 28.88 4.47
C LYS A 491 -24.17 28.67 4.63
N VAL A 492 -23.37 29.41 3.88
CA VAL A 492 -21.92 29.47 4.10
C VAL A 492 -21.74 30.28 5.39
N PHE A 493 -21.01 29.74 6.37
CA PHE A 493 -20.56 30.55 7.51
C PHE A 493 -19.93 31.81 6.96
N ASN A 494 -20.24 32.98 7.51
CA ASN A 494 -19.82 34.31 7.04
C ASN A 494 -18.29 34.50 6.82
N GLN A 495 -17.74 33.74 5.90
CA GLN A 495 -16.36 33.51 5.48
C GLN A 495 -16.41 33.02 4.03
N SER A 496 -15.27 33.08 3.34
CA SER A 496 -15.22 32.70 1.93
C SER A 496 -15.26 31.19 1.74
N ALA A 497 -15.70 30.76 0.55
CA ALA A 497 -15.75 29.37 0.16
C ALA A 497 -15.51 29.21 -1.35
N VAL A 498 -14.97 28.05 -1.75
CA VAL A 498 -14.74 27.69 -3.16
C VAL A 498 -15.19 26.25 -3.36
N THR A 499 -15.94 25.98 -4.43
CA THR A 499 -16.26 24.63 -4.88
C THR A 499 -15.62 24.37 -6.24
N ILE A 500 -14.89 23.25 -6.34
CA ILE A 500 -14.35 22.73 -7.60
C ILE A 500 -15.11 21.46 -7.94
N ALA A 501 -15.55 21.33 -9.20
CA ALA A 501 -16.13 20.10 -9.72
C ALA A 501 -15.08 19.33 -10.52
N TYR A 502 -14.91 18.05 -10.21
CA TYR A 502 -14.04 17.11 -10.92
C TYR A 502 -14.92 16.06 -11.62
N ILE A 503 -14.75 15.93 -12.93
CA ILE A 503 -15.44 14.93 -13.75
C ILE A 503 -14.60 13.67 -13.78
N ILE A 504 -15.14 12.58 -13.24
CA ILE A 504 -14.46 11.30 -13.08
C ILE A 504 -15.08 10.30 -14.06
N ASP A 505 -14.25 9.72 -14.91
CA ASP A 505 -14.62 8.54 -15.71
C ASP A 505 -14.38 7.29 -14.89
N THR A 506 -15.45 6.58 -14.56
CA THR A 506 -15.38 5.39 -13.70
C THR A 506 -14.83 4.18 -14.44
N ASP A 507 -14.94 4.15 -15.77
CA ASP A 507 -14.39 3.06 -16.58
C ASP A 507 -12.87 3.25 -16.70
N GLN A 508 -12.42 4.49 -16.94
CA GLN A 508 -10.98 4.83 -16.92
C GLN A 508 -10.38 4.69 -15.53
N PHE A 509 -11.15 4.95 -14.46
CA PHE A 509 -10.70 4.68 -13.09
C PHE A 509 -10.36 3.21 -12.90
N GLU A 510 -11.20 2.30 -13.39
CA GLU A 510 -10.94 0.86 -13.27
C GLU A 510 -9.70 0.43 -14.06
N ASP A 511 -9.44 1.05 -15.22
CA ASP A 511 -8.21 0.85 -15.99
C ASP A 511 -6.96 1.39 -15.25
N ASP A 512 -7.06 2.57 -14.64
CA ASP A 512 -5.94 3.26 -13.99
C ASP A 512 -5.58 2.65 -12.62
N TYR A 513 -6.59 2.30 -11.81
CA TYR A 513 -6.41 1.75 -10.45
C TYR A 513 -6.48 0.22 -10.43
N GLY A 514 -6.97 -0.40 -11.50
CA GLY A 514 -7.14 -1.84 -11.62
C GLY A 514 -8.35 -2.39 -10.87
N PHE A 515 -9.21 -1.57 -10.27
CA PHE A 515 -10.39 -2.03 -9.55
C PHE A 515 -11.58 -1.07 -9.74
N PRO A 516 -12.83 -1.55 -9.58
CA PRO A 516 -14.01 -0.74 -9.83
C PRO A 516 -14.10 0.50 -8.95
N PHE A 517 -14.71 1.56 -9.47
CA PHE A 517 -14.96 2.78 -8.69
C PHE A 517 -15.81 2.47 -7.43
N PRO A 518 -15.44 3.01 -6.25
CA PRO A 518 -16.15 2.78 -4.99
C PRO A 518 -17.65 3.07 -5.07
N THR A 519 -18.47 2.18 -4.50
CA THR A 519 -19.93 2.42 -4.43
C THR A 519 -20.26 3.47 -3.39
N ILE A 520 -20.95 4.53 -3.82
CA ILE A 520 -21.50 5.58 -2.94
C ILE A 520 -23.02 5.48 -2.96
N ASN A 521 -23.65 5.28 -1.80
CA ASN A 521 -25.09 5.11 -1.73
C ASN A 521 -25.82 6.38 -2.24
N GLY A 522 -26.96 6.21 -2.90
CA GLY A 522 -27.72 7.31 -3.49
C GLY A 522 -27.25 7.75 -4.89
N LEU A 523 -26.07 7.30 -5.36
CA LEU A 523 -25.64 7.52 -6.74
C LEU A 523 -26.18 6.44 -7.69
N ARG A 524 -26.50 6.86 -8.91
CA ARG A 524 -26.67 5.97 -10.06
C ARG A 524 -25.31 5.72 -10.69
N HIS A 525 -24.90 4.46 -10.73
CA HIS A 525 -23.71 4.05 -11.47
C HIS A 525 -23.90 4.31 -12.96
N GLY A 526 -22.87 4.91 -13.56
CA GLY A 526 -22.69 5.15 -14.97
C GLY A 526 -21.21 5.44 -15.23
N SER A 527 -20.81 5.55 -16.49
CA SER A 527 -19.41 5.75 -16.89
C SER A 527 -18.79 7.06 -16.40
N THR A 528 -19.59 7.96 -15.80
CA THR A 528 -19.13 9.27 -15.35
C THR A 528 -19.84 9.68 -14.07
N ILE A 529 -19.06 10.23 -13.14
CA ILE A 529 -19.52 10.78 -11.86
C ILE A 529 -18.83 12.14 -11.67
N THR A 530 -19.51 13.08 -11.02
CA THR A 530 -18.88 14.34 -10.60
C THR A 530 -18.58 14.30 -9.11
N LEU A 531 -17.36 14.63 -8.73
CA LEU A 531 -16.97 14.97 -7.36
C LEU A 531 -16.94 16.50 -7.20
N PHE A 532 -17.69 17.02 -6.25
CA PHE A 532 -17.55 18.38 -5.75
C PHE A 532 -16.66 18.39 -4.53
N LEU A 533 -15.54 19.12 -4.63
CA LEU A 533 -14.67 19.42 -3.51
C LEU A 533 -14.89 20.87 -3.08
N GLU A 534 -15.37 21.05 -1.85
CA GLU A 534 -15.68 22.37 -1.30
C GLU A 534 -14.74 22.70 -0.15
N PHE A 535 -14.07 23.86 -0.27
CA PHE A 535 -13.26 24.46 0.79
C PHE A 535 -14.04 25.62 1.40
N THR A 536 -14.17 25.63 2.72
CA THR A 536 -14.88 26.68 3.48
C THR A 536 -13.97 27.28 4.56
N CYS A 537 -14.45 28.36 5.18
CA CYS A 537 -13.71 29.07 6.24
C CYS A 537 -12.42 29.68 5.68
N LEU A 538 -12.49 30.21 4.46
CA LEU A 538 -11.36 30.89 3.82
C LEU A 538 -11.42 32.38 4.17
N SER A 539 -10.28 32.94 4.60
CA SER A 539 -10.15 34.38 4.82
C SER A 539 -9.93 35.15 3.52
N GLU A 540 -9.40 34.48 2.50
CA GLU A 540 -9.10 35.02 1.17
C GLU A 540 -9.25 33.87 0.16
N VAL A 541 -9.76 34.18 -1.02
CA VAL A 541 -9.90 33.25 -2.15
C VAL A 541 -9.14 33.79 -3.35
N GLU A 542 -8.55 32.90 -4.14
CA GLU A 542 -7.79 33.27 -5.36
C GLU A 542 -8.69 33.40 -6.61
N PHE A 543 -10.00 33.18 -6.46
CA PHE A 543 -10.97 33.20 -7.55
C PHE A 543 -12.01 34.31 -7.37
N GLU A 544 -12.50 34.82 -8.49
CA GLU A 544 -13.60 35.78 -8.57
C GLU A 544 -14.87 35.12 -9.17
N ASP A 545 -16.02 35.79 -9.03
CA ASP A 545 -17.29 35.35 -9.66
C ASP A 545 -17.15 35.08 -11.18
N LEU A 546 -16.23 35.79 -11.85
CA LEU A 546 -15.97 35.64 -13.29
C LEU A 546 -15.26 34.33 -13.65
N ASP A 547 -14.61 33.68 -12.69
CA ASP A 547 -13.91 32.41 -12.91
C ASP A 547 -14.86 31.20 -12.83
N ILE A 548 -16.08 31.39 -12.33
CA ILE A 548 -17.10 30.34 -12.29
C ILE A 548 -17.33 29.74 -13.68
N GLY A 549 -17.27 28.41 -13.78
CA GLY A 549 -17.33 27.64 -15.02
C GLY A 549 -16.02 27.53 -15.79
N SER A 550 -14.95 28.19 -15.33
CA SER A 550 -13.64 28.10 -15.96
C SER A 550 -12.92 26.82 -15.55
N SER A 551 -12.26 26.18 -16.50
CA SER A 551 -11.39 25.04 -16.24
C SER A 551 -10.26 25.42 -15.29
N VAL A 552 -9.88 24.45 -14.46
CA VAL A 552 -8.86 24.58 -13.44
C VAL A 552 -7.58 23.93 -13.91
N ASP A 553 -6.44 24.56 -13.60
CA ASP A 553 -5.15 23.89 -13.72
C ASP A 553 -4.96 22.95 -12.54
N LEU A 554 -4.78 21.66 -12.83
CA LEU A 554 -4.71 20.59 -11.84
C LEU A 554 -3.34 20.52 -11.14
N GLU A 555 -2.33 21.23 -11.64
CA GLU A 555 -0.99 21.27 -11.05
C GLU A 555 -0.83 22.45 -10.06
N ASN A 556 -0.56 22.17 -8.78
CA ASN A 556 -0.29 23.16 -7.72
C ASN A 556 -1.41 24.19 -7.54
N LEU A 557 -2.66 23.75 -7.51
CA LEU A 557 -3.81 24.65 -7.42
C LEU A 557 -3.91 25.24 -6.02
N THR A 558 -3.70 26.55 -5.91
CA THR A 558 -3.96 27.30 -4.68
C THR A 558 -5.38 27.84 -4.71
N VAL A 559 -6.18 27.49 -3.70
CA VAL A 559 -7.58 27.87 -3.59
C VAL A 559 -7.75 29.20 -2.86
N GLY A 560 -6.87 29.48 -1.90
CA GLY A 560 -6.95 30.66 -1.05
C GLY A 560 -6.15 30.48 0.24
N TYR A 561 -6.55 31.22 1.28
CA TYR A 561 -5.92 31.14 2.60
C TYR A 561 -6.95 30.79 3.67
N SER A 562 -6.53 29.96 4.63
CA SER A 562 -7.34 29.58 5.79
C SER A 562 -7.81 30.77 6.61
N HIS A 563 -8.82 30.57 7.44
CA HIS A 563 -9.20 31.51 8.47
C HIS A 563 -8.02 31.77 9.41
N ASP A 564 -7.75 33.03 9.74
CA ASP A 564 -6.61 33.40 10.59
C ASP A 564 -6.79 33.05 12.08
N GLY A 565 -8.01 32.68 12.44
CA GLY A 565 -8.42 32.20 13.75
C GLY A 565 -8.93 33.26 14.70
N TYR A 566 -8.87 34.54 14.34
CA TYR A 566 -9.30 35.62 15.20
C TYR A 566 -10.77 35.95 15.01
N TYR A 567 -11.47 36.17 16.13
CA TYR A 567 -12.85 36.65 16.08
C TYR A 567 -12.96 38.02 15.39
N SER A 568 -13.82 38.10 14.37
CA SER A 568 -14.18 39.32 13.67
C SER A 568 -15.61 39.74 14.01
N ASP A 569 -15.77 40.98 14.51
CA ASP A 569 -17.07 41.58 14.74
C ASP A 569 -17.90 41.78 13.45
N THR A 570 -17.24 41.72 12.29
CA THR A 570 -17.84 41.85 10.96
C THR A 570 -18.20 40.48 10.41
N TYR A 571 -17.26 39.54 10.44
CA TYR A 571 -17.40 38.24 9.78
C TYR A 571 -18.07 37.21 10.69
N ASP A 572 -17.70 37.10 11.96
CA ASP A 572 -18.25 36.06 12.86
C ASP A 572 -19.58 36.46 13.53
N LYS A 573 -20.41 37.25 12.84
CA LYS A 573 -21.76 37.64 13.27
C LYS A 573 -22.78 37.48 12.17
N GLY A 574 -23.81 36.69 12.42
CA GLY A 574 -24.89 36.50 11.47
C GLY A 574 -25.77 35.32 11.84
N LEU A 575 -26.54 34.86 10.87
CA LEU A 575 -27.39 33.69 10.97
C LEU A 575 -26.56 32.40 10.96
N TRP A 576 -25.55 32.30 10.08
CA TRP A 576 -24.55 31.22 10.02
C TRP A 576 -23.18 31.81 10.34
N ARG A 577 -22.53 31.39 11.43
CA ARG A 577 -21.33 32.07 11.95
C ARG A 577 -20.39 31.13 12.70
N HIS A 578 -19.16 31.60 12.91
CA HIS A 578 -18.24 30.99 13.85
C HIS A 578 -18.56 31.38 15.30
N HIS A 579 -18.41 30.42 16.20
CA HIS A 579 -18.42 30.59 17.65
C HIS A 579 -16.98 30.66 18.16
N LEU A 580 -16.33 31.79 17.90
CA LEU A 580 -14.98 32.05 18.41
C LEU A 580 -15.05 32.95 19.64
N ASN A 581 -14.36 32.55 20.71
CA ASN A 581 -14.12 33.44 21.84
C ASN A 581 -13.21 34.60 21.41
N ARG A 582 -13.47 35.82 21.89
CA ARG A 582 -12.67 37.01 21.52
C ARG A 582 -11.19 36.90 21.89
N ASP A 583 -10.87 36.11 22.91
CA ASP A 583 -9.51 35.95 23.43
C ASP A 583 -8.81 34.70 22.87
N GLU A 584 -9.51 33.92 22.05
CA GLU A 584 -9.04 32.66 21.48
C GLU A 584 -8.67 32.86 20.00
N CYS A 585 -7.65 32.13 19.54
CA CYS A 585 -7.21 32.13 18.16
C CYS A 585 -7.14 30.69 17.68
N ILE A 586 -8.04 30.33 16.77
CA ILE A 586 -8.14 28.98 16.20
C ILE A 586 -8.04 29.08 14.69
N PRO A 587 -6.85 29.13 14.08
CA PRO A 587 -6.72 29.12 12.63
C PRO A 587 -7.27 27.80 12.06
N HIS A 588 -8.10 27.86 11.02
CA HIS A 588 -8.79 26.65 10.53
C HIS A 588 -9.24 26.74 9.08
N VAL A 589 -9.55 25.58 8.49
CA VAL A 589 -10.16 25.41 7.16
C VAL A 589 -11.15 24.25 7.18
N GLY A 590 -12.29 24.40 6.49
CA GLY A 590 -13.26 23.33 6.29
C GLY A 590 -13.10 22.67 4.91
N ILE A 591 -13.27 21.36 4.85
CA ILE A 591 -13.17 20.54 3.63
C ILE A 591 -14.39 19.63 3.56
N LYS A 592 -15.09 19.63 2.43
CA LYS A 592 -16.28 18.79 2.22
C LYS A 592 -16.24 18.17 0.83
N THR A 593 -16.73 16.94 0.73
CA THR A 593 -16.79 16.17 -0.52
C THR A 593 -18.21 15.71 -0.80
N TYR A 594 -18.68 15.90 -2.02
CA TYR A 594 -20.01 15.50 -2.45
C TYR A 594 -19.96 14.89 -3.85
N PHE A 595 -20.82 13.91 -4.11
CA PHE A 595 -20.86 13.24 -5.41
C PHE A 595 -22.20 13.38 -6.11
N MET A 596 -22.17 13.48 -7.43
CA MET A 596 -23.35 13.48 -8.27
C MET A 596 -23.19 12.51 -9.42
N SER A 597 -24.27 11.81 -9.77
CA SER A 597 -24.28 10.93 -10.94
C SER A 597 -24.19 11.72 -12.24
N GLY A 598 -23.30 11.28 -13.13
CA GLY A 598 -23.06 11.94 -14.40
C GLY A 598 -22.15 13.16 -14.30
N GLU A 599 -22.03 13.84 -15.43
CA GLU A 599 -21.23 15.05 -15.60
C GLU A 599 -22.02 16.29 -15.14
N ALA A 600 -21.41 17.10 -14.28
CA ALA A 600 -21.93 18.42 -13.96
C ALA A 600 -21.70 19.38 -15.13
N ALA A 601 -22.72 20.16 -15.46
CA ALA A 601 -22.57 21.24 -16.41
C ALA A 601 -21.78 22.39 -15.78
N ALA A 602 -20.72 22.84 -16.46
CA ALA A 602 -20.01 24.06 -16.09
C ALA A 602 -21.00 25.24 -16.06
N PRO A 603 -21.16 25.92 -14.91
CA PRO A 603 -22.08 27.05 -14.79
C PRO A 603 -21.56 28.27 -15.53
N ASP A 604 -22.46 29.10 -16.06
CA ASP A 604 -22.09 30.41 -16.58
C ASP A 604 -21.79 31.36 -15.40
N PRO A 605 -20.80 32.27 -15.52
CA PRO A 605 -20.58 33.33 -14.55
C PRO A 605 -21.85 34.15 -14.29
N PRO A 606 -22.13 34.51 -13.03
CA PRO A 606 -23.34 35.21 -12.63
C PRO A 606 -23.45 36.59 -13.32
N GLN A 607 -24.64 36.89 -13.86
CA GLN A 607 -24.94 38.18 -14.48
C GLN A 607 -25.72 39.08 -13.49
N GLY A 608 -25.05 39.56 -12.44
CA GLY A 608 -25.65 40.41 -11.40
C GLY A 608 -25.26 40.00 -9.99
N THR A 609 -26.14 40.20 -9.01
CA THR A 609 -25.91 39.70 -7.63
C THR A 609 -25.76 38.19 -7.65
N HIS A 610 -24.58 37.71 -7.29
CA HIS A 610 -24.28 36.30 -7.16
C HIS A 610 -24.71 35.77 -5.79
N TYR A 611 -25.26 34.56 -5.77
CA TYR A 611 -25.62 33.84 -4.55
C TYR A 611 -24.94 32.49 -4.61
N TYR A 612 -24.21 32.16 -3.54
CA TYR A 612 -23.48 30.90 -3.49
C TYR A 612 -24.42 29.71 -3.65
N GLY A 613 -24.03 28.81 -4.53
CA GLY A 613 -24.73 27.62 -4.96
C GLY A 613 -23.93 26.33 -4.81
N GLY A 614 -22.79 26.38 -4.11
CA GLY A 614 -22.03 25.21 -3.71
C GLY A 614 -22.77 24.30 -2.72
N PRO A 615 -22.22 23.11 -2.43
CA PRO A 615 -22.87 22.08 -1.60
C PRO A 615 -23.28 22.51 -0.20
N SER A 616 -22.57 23.44 0.43
CA SER A 616 -22.97 23.96 1.74
C SER A 616 -24.23 24.84 1.67
N ALA A 617 -24.51 25.47 0.53
CA ALA A 617 -25.70 26.31 0.34
C ALA A 617 -26.87 25.55 -0.27
N LYS A 618 -26.60 24.66 -1.23
CA LYS A 618 -27.61 23.87 -1.95
C LYS A 618 -27.37 22.39 -1.72
N ASP A 619 -28.46 21.66 -1.60
CA ASP A 619 -28.44 20.20 -1.53
C ASP A 619 -28.09 19.63 -2.91
N ILE A 620 -26.80 19.61 -3.23
CA ILE A 620 -26.24 19.09 -4.48
C ILE A 620 -25.39 17.86 -4.21
N GLY A 621 -25.77 16.76 -4.86
CA GLY A 621 -25.08 15.48 -4.71
C GLY A 621 -25.34 14.79 -3.37
N VAL A 622 -24.58 13.73 -3.14
CA VAL A 622 -24.56 12.91 -1.92
C VAL A 622 -23.29 13.22 -1.14
N VAL A 623 -23.41 13.43 0.17
CA VAL A 623 -22.26 13.64 1.06
C VAL A 623 -21.37 12.40 1.09
N ALA A 624 -20.07 12.62 1.00
CA ALA A 624 -19.07 11.59 1.28
C ALA A 624 -18.03 12.12 2.26
N ASN A 625 -17.42 11.25 3.05
CA ASN A 625 -16.42 11.65 4.03
C ASN A 625 -15.07 11.96 3.36
N PRO A 626 -14.51 13.17 3.52
CA PRO A 626 -13.23 13.54 2.92
C PRO A 626 -12.05 12.63 3.32
N ARG A 627 -12.10 11.95 4.47
CA ARG A 627 -11.00 11.07 4.93
C ARG A 627 -10.60 9.97 3.94
N LEU A 628 -11.52 9.57 3.06
CA LEU A 628 -11.25 8.54 2.06
C LEU A 628 -10.80 9.10 0.72
N TRP A 629 -10.95 10.39 0.47
CA TRP A 629 -10.58 11.01 -0.80
C TRP A 629 -9.23 11.71 -0.73
N PHE A 630 -8.68 11.86 0.49
CA PHE A 630 -7.40 12.48 0.77
C PHE A 630 -6.42 11.47 1.37
N LYS A 631 -5.23 11.32 0.77
CA LYS A 631 -4.22 10.34 1.20
C LYS A 631 -3.74 10.55 2.63
N ALA A 632 -3.49 11.80 3.01
CA ALA A 632 -2.82 12.17 4.25
C ALA A 632 -3.65 11.97 5.54
N PHE A 633 -4.98 11.85 5.47
CA PHE A 633 -5.78 11.52 6.66
C PHE A 633 -5.57 10.09 7.17
N ARG A 634 -4.60 9.37 6.59
CA ARG A 634 -4.29 7.96 6.85
C ARG A 634 -2.87 7.78 7.39
N THR A 635 -2.05 8.82 7.44
CA THR A 635 -0.62 8.77 7.75
C THR A 635 -0.32 8.90 9.25
N GLY A 636 -1.03 8.13 10.08
CA GLY A 636 -0.51 7.69 11.39
C GLY A 636 0.40 6.46 11.27
N MET A 637 0.46 5.85 10.08
CA MET A 637 1.39 4.78 9.72
C MET A 637 2.79 5.38 9.59
N SER A 638 3.77 4.84 10.33
CA SER A 638 5.17 5.23 10.16
C SER A 638 5.55 5.13 8.68
N ASP A 639 6.44 6.03 8.22
CA ASP A 639 6.99 6.00 6.86
C ASP A 639 7.49 4.60 6.45
N GLU A 640 7.82 3.72 7.40
CA GLU A 640 8.17 2.31 7.20
C GLU A 640 7.08 1.44 6.52
N LEU A 641 5.78 1.72 6.73
CA LEU A 641 4.70 0.97 6.04
C LEU A 641 4.47 1.51 4.61
N PHE A 642 4.69 2.81 4.41
CA PHE A 642 4.70 3.38 3.06
C PHE A 642 5.94 2.99 2.28
N GLU A 643 7.09 2.75 2.92
CA GLU A 643 8.29 2.19 2.26
C GLU A 643 8.05 0.77 1.73
N THR A 644 7.13 0.00 2.31
CA THR A 644 6.74 -1.32 1.79
C THR A 644 5.81 -1.25 0.58
N ILE A 645 5.17 -0.11 0.32
CA ILE A 645 4.19 0.09 -0.78
C ILE A 645 4.73 1.07 -1.84
N LYS A 646 5.78 1.84 -1.55
CA LYS A 646 6.46 2.78 -2.46
C LYS A 646 7.35 2.12 -3.53
N ALA A 647 7.29 0.80 -3.71
CA ALA A 647 8.07 0.16 -4.76
C ALA A 647 7.34 0.28 -6.11
N PHE A 648 7.88 1.18 -6.94
CA PHE A 648 7.66 1.36 -8.39
C PHE A 648 6.58 2.36 -8.83
N GLU A 649 6.93 3.65 -8.77
CA GLU A 649 6.54 4.54 -9.88
C GLU A 649 7.23 4.04 -11.17
N PRO A 650 6.51 3.82 -12.27
CA PRO A 650 7.13 3.62 -13.57
C PRO A 650 7.72 4.95 -14.07
N GLU A 651 8.99 4.94 -14.52
CA GLU A 651 9.58 6.04 -15.30
C GLU A 651 8.85 6.26 -16.64
#